data_AF-A0A485N1F5-F1
#
_entry.id   AF-A0A485N1F5-F1
#
_cell.length_a   1.000
_cell.length_b   1.000
_cell.length_c   1.000
_cell.angle_alpha   90.00
_cell.angle_beta   90.00
_cell.angle_gamma   90.00
#
_symmetry.space_group_name_H-M   'P 1'
#
loop_
_entity.id
_entity.type
_entity.pdbx_description
1 polymer ?
#
loop_
_entity_poly.entity_id
_entity_poly.type
_entity_poly.pdbx_seq_one_letter_code
_entity_poly.pdbx_strand_id
1 'polypeptide(L)'
;MHATDSRGQPPAFLQPQNGNGHRSSGYVPGKVVPLRPPPPPKSQASAKLTSVRQEARATFAFSPEEQQAQRESRKQKRHKNTFICFAITSFSFFVALAVILGISSKYAPDENCPDQNPRLRNWDPGQDSAKQVVIKEGDMFRLTSDATVNSVVIQDGGLLVFGDDKDGSRNITLRTHYILIKDGGALHIGAEKCRYKSKATIALYGKSDEGESMPTFGKKFIGVEAGGTLEIHGAQTVSWTLLARTLHSSGLTFGSYAFEKDFSRGLNVRIIDQDTAKILESEKFDTHEYHNESRRLQELLRIQDPGRIVAIAVGDSAAKSLLQGTIQMIQDRLGSKLIQGLGYRQAWALVGVIDGGSASCNESVRNYENHSSGGKALAQREFYTVDGQKFTVTAYSEWIEGVSLSGFRVEVVDGVKLHLLDDVSSWKPGDQIVVASTDYSMYQAEEFTLLPCPECSRFQVKVKEAPQFLHMGEITDGVDMRAEVGILTRNVVIRGEMEDSCYAGNQCQFFDYDTFGGHVMIRKNFTSVHLSYVELRHMGQQHLGRYPVHFHLCGDVDHKGGYRHATFVDGLSIHHSFSRCITVHGTNGLLIKDTIGFDTLGHCFFLEDGIEQRNTLFHNLGLLTKPGTLLPTDRNNSMCTAMREKVFGNYVPVPATDCMAVSTFWIAHPNNNLISNAAAGSQDAGIWYLFHKEPTGESSGLQLLAKPELTPLGIFYNNRVHSSFKAGLFIDKGVKTTNASAADPREYLCLDNSAR
;
A
#
# COMPACT_ATOMS: atom_id res chain seq x y z
N MET A 1 -11.33 58.95 -27.05
CA MET A 1 -12.33 59.64 -26.22
C MET A 1 -13.13 58.59 -25.46
N HIS A 2 -13.09 58.69 -24.13
CA HIS A 2 -13.95 58.14 -23.07
C HIS A 2 -14.36 56.65 -23.02
N ALA A 3 -13.78 56.02 -21.99
CA ALA A 3 -14.16 54.87 -21.16
C ALA A 3 -15.67 54.64 -20.87
N THR A 4 -16.03 53.38 -20.56
CA THR A 4 -16.37 52.95 -19.18
C THR A 4 -16.39 51.42 -19.03
N ASP A 5 -15.74 50.97 -17.95
CA ASP A 5 -15.71 49.64 -17.32
C ASP A 5 -17.05 49.30 -16.63
N SER A 6 -17.37 48.01 -16.45
CA SER A 6 -17.95 47.52 -15.18
C SER A 6 -17.64 46.05 -14.92
N ARG A 7 -17.02 45.82 -13.76
CA ARG A 7 -16.55 44.56 -13.18
C ARG A 7 -17.66 43.91 -12.35
N GLY A 8 -17.80 42.58 -12.45
CA GLY A 8 -18.57 41.78 -11.50
C GLY A 8 -17.75 41.47 -10.23
N GLN A 9 -18.31 41.77 -9.06
CA GLN A 9 -17.74 41.46 -7.74
C GLN A 9 -18.03 39.99 -7.34
N PRO A 10 -17.11 39.32 -6.61
CA PRO A 10 -17.39 38.08 -5.89
C PRO A 10 -18.02 38.36 -4.50
N PRO A 11 -18.74 37.39 -3.89
CA PRO A 11 -19.46 37.62 -2.64
C PRO A 11 -18.51 37.75 -1.44
N ALA A 12 -18.77 38.77 -0.62
CA ALA A 12 -18.08 39.03 0.63
C ALA A 12 -18.54 38.06 1.73
N PHE A 13 -17.59 37.42 2.42
CA PHE A 13 -17.82 36.71 3.68
C PHE A 13 -17.81 37.72 4.84
N LEU A 14 -18.91 37.77 5.60
CA LEU A 14 -19.04 38.54 6.84
C LEU A 14 -18.36 37.78 8.00
N GLN A 15 -17.55 38.48 8.79
CA GLN A 15 -17.02 38.00 10.09
C GLN A 15 -18.13 37.97 11.15
N PRO A 16 -18.20 36.97 12.05
CA PRO A 16 -19.04 37.05 13.24
C PRO A 16 -18.32 37.79 14.38
N GLN A 17 -19.07 38.67 15.05
CA GLN A 17 -18.68 39.40 16.25
C GLN A 17 -18.65 38.50 17.50
N ASN A 18 -17.82 38.91 18.46
CA ASN A 18 -17.73 38.40 19.83
C ASN A 18 -19.10 38.28 20.52
N GLY A 19 -19.34 37.14 21.17
CA GLY A 19 -20.46 36.94 22.10
C GLY A 19 -20.08 35.96 23.21
N ASN A 20 -20.06 36.45 24.45
CA ASN A 20 -19.82 35.69 25.67
C ASN A 20 -21.01 34.80 26.06
N GLY A 21 -20.71 33.59 26.53
CA GLY A 21 -21.36 32.90 27.66
C GLY A 21 -22.80 32.40 27.51
N HIS A 22 -22.99 31.08 27.39
CA HIS A 22 -23.79 30.27 28.34
C HIS A 22 -23.73 28.76 28.00
N ARG A 23 -23.62 27.93 29.04
CA ARG A 23 -23.64 26.46 29.01
C ARG A 23 -25.04 25.92 28.67
N SER A 24 -25.12 24.92 27.79
CA SER A 24 -25.48 23.51 28.10
C SER A 24 -26.26 22.76 27.00
N SER A 25 -25.98 21.45 26.95
CA SER A 25 -26.80 20.31 26.54
C SER A 25 -26.93 19.91 25.05
N GLY A 26 -26.34 18.76 24.74
CA GLY A 26 -26.99 17.66 24.02
C GLY A 26 -27.15 17.81 22.51
N TYR A 27 -26.18 17.28 21.74
CA TYR A 27 -26.40 16.97 20.32
C TYR A 27 -26.10 15.50 20.05
N VAL A 28 -27.13 14.80 19.57
CA VAL A 28 -27.11 13.39 19.15
C VAL A 28 -26.80 13.34 17.64
N PRO A 29 -25.98 12.39 17.14
CA PRO A 29 -25.64 12.31 15.72
C PRO A 29 -26.87 12.02 14.83
N GLY A 30 -27.03 12.84 13.79
CA GLY A 30 -28.06 12.66 12.76
C GLY A 30 -27.76 11.45 11.87
N LYS A 31 -28.77 10.58 11.72
CA LYS A 31 -28.80 9.46 10.78
C LYS A 31 -28.61 9.92 9.33
N VAL A 32 -27.67 9.30 8.62
CA VAL A 32 -27.54 9.39 7.16
C VAL A 32 -28.65 8.55 6.52
N VAL A 33 -29.43 9.18 5.65
CA VAL A 33 -30.47 8.55 4.81
C VAL A 33 -29.81 7.99 3.54
N PRO A 34 -30.06 6.73 3.12
CA PRO A 34 -29.54 6.23 1.86
C PRO A 34 -30.31 6.76 0.64
N LEU A 35 -29.57 7.22 -0.35
CA LEU A 35 -30.04 7.59 -1.69
C LEU A 35 -30.73 6.37 -2.36
N ARG A 36 -31.98 6.53 -2.80
CA ARG A 36 -32.68 5.55 -3.66
C ARG A 36 -32.37 5.84 -5.14
N PRO A 37 -32.03 4.82 -5.95
CA PRO A 37 -32.00 4.95 -7.41
C PRO A 37 -33.43 4.96 -8.01
N PRO A 38 -33.62 5.56 -9.21
CA PRO A 38 -34.93 5.71 -9.84
C PRO A 38 -35.47 4.39 -10.40
N PRO A 39 -36.81 4.20 -10.47
CA PRO A 39 -37.43 2.98 -10.97
C PRO A 39 -37.47 2.92 -12.51
N PRO A 40 -37.52 1.70 -13.11
CA PRO A 40 -37.59 1.50 -14.55
C PRO A 40 -38.99 1.80 -15.11
N PRO A 41 -39.13 2.13 -16.41
CA PRO A 41 -40.40 2.47 -17.01
C PRO A 41 -41.28 1.22 -17.16
N LYS A 42 -42.49 1.26 -16.58
CA LYS A 42 -43.55 0.29 -16.87
C LYS A 42 -44.36 0.77 -18.06
N SER A 43 -44.39 -0.06 -19.11
CA SER A 43 -45.37 -0.02 -20.17
C SER A 43 -46.73 -0.49 -19.65
N GLN A 44 -47.80 0.22 -20.02
CA GLN A 44 -49.10 -0.35 -20.39
C GLN A 44 -50.07 0.77 -20.77
N ALA A 45 -50.60 0.72 -21.99
CA ALA A 45 -51.97 1.14 -22.28
C ALA A 45 -52.45 0.41 -23.54
N SER A 46 -53.23 -0.65 -23.33
CA SER A 46 -54.17 -1.16 -24.32
C SER A 46 -55.40 -0.25 -24.34
N ALA A 47 -55.87 0.12 -25.52
CA ALA A 47 -57.22 0.62 -25.74
C ALA A 47 -57.87 -0.20 -26.86
N LYS A 48 -58.93 -0.94 -26.51
CA LYS A 48 -59.88 -1.59 -27.42
C LYS A 48 -61.05 -0.64 -27.64
N LEU A 49 -61.51 -0.48 -28.89
CA LEU A 49 -62.87 -0.04 -29.19
C LEU A 49 -63.43 -0.77 -30.44
N THR A 50 -64.54 -1.48 -30.20
CA THR A 50 -65.69 -1.94 -31.03
C THR A 50 -65.64 -1.84 -32.56
N SER A 51 -65.79 -2.95 -33.32
CA SER A 51 -67.04 -3.63 -33.78
C SER A 51 -67.81 -2.89 -34.89
N VAL A 52 -67.99 -3.55 -36.06
CA VAL A 52 -69.30 -3.84 -36.72
C VAL A 52 -69.06 -4.88 -37.83
N ARG A 53 -70.07 -5.74 -38.02
CA ARG A 53 -70.18 -6.95 -38.84
C ARG A 53 -70.97 -6.66 -40.12
N GLN A 54 -70.61 -7.26 -41.26
CA GLN A 54 -71.58 -7.77 -42.26
C GLN A 54 -70.94 -8.66 -43.34
N GLU A 55 -71.52 -9.85 -43.51
CA GLU A 55 -71.38 -10.77 -44.65
C GLU A 55 -72.69 -10.78 -45.46
N ALA A 56 -72.59 -11.02 -46.77
CA ALA A 56 -73.57 -11.71 -47.62
C ALA A 56 -72.82 -12.17 -48.90
N ARG A 57 -72.61 -13.47 -49.16
CA ARG A 57 -73.46 -14.55 -49.74
C ARG A 57 -73.60 -14.54 -51.28
N ALA A 58 -73.20 -15.67 -51.90
CA ALA A 58 -73.91 -16.48 -52.93
C ALA A 58 -72.98 -17.64 -53.40
N THR A 59 -73.16 -18.94 -53.13
CA THR A 59 -74.12 -20.04 -53.49
C THR A 59 -73.69 -21.01 -54.61
N PHE A 60 -73.48 -22.28 -54.19
CA PHE A 60 -73.71 -23.63 -54.77
C PHE A 60 -73.14 -24.09 -56.14
N ALA A 61 -72.46 -25.26 -56.17
CA ALA A 61 -73.04 -26.59 -56.48
C ALA A 61 -71.98 -27.74 -56.52
N PHE A 62 -72.38 -28.96 -56.16
CA PHE A 62 -71.62 -30.24 -56.09
C PHE A 62 -71.54 -30.95 -57.46
N SER A 63 -70.49 -31.73 -57.86
CA SER A 63 -70.17 -33.17 -57.61
C SER A 63 -69.74 -33.81 -58.98
N PRO A 64 -69.13 -35.02 -59.15
CA PRO A 64 -68.24 -35.86 -58.31
C PRO A 64 -67.06 -36.51 -59.10
N GLU A 65 -66.34 -37.44 -58.42
CA GLU A 65 -65.69 -38.65 -58.95
C GLU A 65 -64.23 -38.63 -59.47
N GLU A 66 -63.34 -39.01 -58.53
CA GLU A 66 -62.48 -40.21 -58.60
C GLU A 66 -61.90 -40.63 -59.95
N GLN A 67 -60.68 -40.18 -60.27
CA GLN A 67 -59.70 -41.03 -60.97
C GLN A 67 -58.23 -40.57 -60.92
N GLN A 68 -57.79 -39.81 -59.90
CA GLN A 68 -56.40 -39.31 -59.85
C GLN A 68 -55.69 -39.46 -58.49
N ALA A 69 -56.19 -40.33 -57.61
CA ALA A 69 -55.69 -40.50 -56.25
C ALA A 69 -54.35 -41.28 -56.10
N GLN A 70 -53.70 -41.73 -57.18
CA GLN A 70 -52.48 -42.55 -57.06
C GLN A 70 -51.20 -41.99 -57.71
N ARG A 71 -51.24 -40.83 -58.39
CA ARG A 71 -50.03 -40.23 -59.00
C ARG A 71 -49.44 -39.02 -58.28
N GLU A 72 -50.22 -38.28 -57.48
CA GLU A 72 -49.74 -37.07 -56.78
C GLU A 72 -49.05 -37.34 -55.43
N SER A 73 -49.45 -38.41 -54.74
CA SER A 73 -48.88 -38.83 -53.45
C SER A 73 -47.36 -39.14 -53.51
N ARG A 74 -46.85 -39.64 -54.64
CA ARG A 74 -45.41 -39.95 -54.80
C ARG A 74 -44.54 -38.71 -55.11
N LYS A 75 -45.09 -37.65 -55.72
CA LYS A 75 -44.35 -36.38 -55.95
C LYS A 75 -44.31 -35.50 -54.69
N GLN A 76 -45.41 -35.45 -53.92
CA GLN A 76 -45.45 -34.69 -52.67
C GLN A 76 -44.54 -35.27 -51.58
N LYS A 77 -44.37 -36.60 -51.51
CA LYS A 77 -43.43 -37.23 -50.56
C LYS A 77 -41.96 -36.96 -50.90
N ARG A 78 -41.63 -36.87 -52.19
CA ARG A 78 -40.26 -36.54 -52.65
C ARG A 78 -39.92 -35.09 -52.33
N HIS A 79 -40.85 -34.14 -52.56
CA HIS A 79 -40.66 -32.73 -52.17
C HIS A 79 -40.61 -32.54 -50.64
N LYS A 80 -41.45 -33.22 -49.85
CA LYS A 80 -41.37 -33.15 -48.37
C LYS A 80 -40.04 -33.64 -47.84
N ASN A 81 -39.51 -34.76 -48.35
CA ASN A 81 -38.21 -35.27 -47.91
C ASN A 81 -37.06 -34.34 -48.33
N THR A 82 -37.13 -33.70 -49.52
CA THR A 82 -36.14 -32.71 -49.94
C THR A 82 -36.22 -31.43 -49.10
N PHE A 83 -37.41 -30.93 -48.78
CA PHE A 83 -37.59 -29.76 -47.90
C PHE A 83 -37.15 -30.03 -46.46
N ILE A 84 -37.41 -31.23 -45.93
CA ILE A 84 -36.94 -31.63 -44.60
C ILE A 84 -35.41 -31.75 -44.58
N CYS A 85 -34.80 -32.37 -45.60
CA CYS A 85 -33.34 -32.40 -45.71
C CYS A 85 -32.74 -30.99 -45.83
N PHE A 86 -33.32 -30.09 -46.64
CA PHE A 86 -32.84 -28.71 -46.79
C PHE A 86 -33.01 -27.89 -45.50
N ALA A 87 -34.12 -28.08 -44.78
CA ALA A 87 -34.36 -27.42 -43.50
C ALA A 87 -33.40 -27.94 -42.42
N ILE A 88 -33.13 -29.24 -42.36
CA ILE A 88 -32.19 -29.83 -41.41
C ILE A 88 -30.76 -29.39 -41.73
N THR A 89 -30.33 -29.41 -42.99
CA THR A 89 -28.97 -28.97 -43.37
C THR A 89 -28.79 -27.47 -43.19
N SER A 90 -29.80 -26.66 -43.50
CA SER A 90 -29.76 -25.21 -43.28
C SER A 90 -29.78 -24.87 -41.79
N PHE A 91 -30.61 -25.52 -40.98
CA PHE A 91 -30.61 -25.35 -39.53
C PHE A 91 -29.27 -25.80 -38.91
N SER A 92 -28.73 -26.92 -39.35
CA SER A 92 -27.41 -27.40 -38.91
C SER A 92 -26.29 -26.44 -39.32
N PHE A 93 -26.38 -25.84 -40.51
CA PHE A 93 -25.47 -24.80 -40.96
C PHE A 93 -25.57 -23.54 -40.11
N PHE A 94 -26.78 -23.06 -39.77
CA PHE A 94 -26.96 -21.89 -38.92
C PHE A 94 -26.55 -22.15 -37.47
N VAL A 95 -26.76 -23.35 -36.93
CA VAL A 95 -26.26 -23.75 -35.61
C VAL A 95 -24.73 -23.84 -35.63
N ALA A 96 -24.13 -24.45 -36.65
CA ALA A 96 -22.68 -24.48 -36.82
C ALA A 96 -22.11 -23.07 -36.97
N LEU A 97 -22.76 -22.19 -37.75
CA LEU A 97 -22.36 -20.80 -37.93
C LEU A 97 -22.50 -20.01 -36.62
N ALA A 98 -23.57 -20.21 -35.84
CA ALA A 98 -23.76 -19.58 -34.53
C ALA A 98 -22.75 -20.08 -33.49
N VAL A 99 -22.38 -21.37 -33.54
CA VAL A 99 -21.32 -21.94 -32.70
C VAL A 99 -19.95 -21.41 -33.13
N ILE A 100 -19.66 -21.34 -34.44
CA ILE A 100 -18.41 -20.79 -34.98
C ILE A 100 -18.30 -19.29 -34.66
N LEU A 101 -19.36 -18.50 -34.87
CA LEU A 101 -19.41 -17.08 -34.54
C LEU A 101 -19.41 -16.83 -33.03
N GLY A 102 -20.06 -17.69 -32.25
CA GLY A 102 -20.04 -17.64 -30.78
C GLY A 102 -18.67 -17.99 -30.20
N ILE A 103 -17.96 -18.95 -30.79
CA ILE A 103 -16.58 -19.30 -30.45
C ILE A 103 -15.65 -18.15 -30.92
N SER A 104 -15.75 -17.69 -32.17
CA SER A 104 -14.96 -16.56 -32.68
C SER A 104 -15.17 -15.26 -31.90
N SER A 105 -16.38 -14.99 -31.39
CA SER A 105 -16.67 -13.85 -30.52
C SER A 105 -15.99 -13.98 -29.14
N LYS A 106 -15.84 -15.19 -28.61
CA LYS A 106 -15.17 -15.47 -27.32
C LYS A 106 -13.64 -15.37 -27.40
N TYR A 107 -13.10 -15.44 -28.62
CA TYR A 107 -11.68 -15.32 -28.96
C TYR A 107 -11.36 -14.07 -29.80
N ALA A 108 -12.32 -13.15 -29.96
CA ALA A 108 -12.04 -11.88 -30.62
C ALA A 108 -11.05 -11.10 -29.75
N PRO A 109 -9.93 -10.59 -30.32
CA PRO A 109 -9.00 -9.76 -29.58
C PRO A 109 -9.73 -8.51 -29.09
N ASP A 110 -9.60 -8.22 -27.79
CA ASP A 110 -10.09 -6.96 -27.23
C ASP A 110 -9.20 -5.83 -27.71
N GLU A 111 -9.74 -4.92 -28.52
CA GLU A 111 -9.00 -3.78 -29.07
C GLU A 111 -8.45 -2.84 -27.99
N ASN A 112 -8.94 -2.94 -26.74
CA ASN A 112 -8.40 -2.19 -25.61
C ASN A 112 -7.17 -2.86 -24.97
N CYS A 113 -6.89 -4.13 -25.28
CA CYS A 113 -5.80 -4.90 -24.70
C CYS A 113 -4.61 -4.94 -25.66
N PRO A 114 -3.49 -4.23 -25.36
CA PRO A 114 -2.38 -4.12 -26.29
C PRO A 114 -1.73 -5.48 -26.58
N ASP A 115 -1.70 -6.41 -25.62
CA ASP A 115 -1.11 -7.74 -25.74
C ASP A 115 -1.88 -8.69 -26.67
N GLN A 116 -3.14 -8.36 -26.95
CA GLN A 116 -4.03 -9.10 -27.84
C GLN A 116 -3.98 -8.60 -29.29
N ASN A 117 -3.15 -7.58 -29.58
CA ASN A 117 -2.98 -7.10 -30.94
C ASN A 117 -2.46 -8.23 -31.86
N PRO A 118 -3.22 -8.63 -32.89
CA PRO A 118 -2.88 -9.78 -33.74
C PRO A 118 -1.62 -9.56 -34.60
N ARG A 119 -1.13 -8.32 -34.69
CA ARG A 119 0.12 -8.00 -35.39
C ARG A 119 1.37 -8.24 -34.56
N LEU A 120 1.23 -8.48 -33.25
CA LEU A 120 2.36 -8.77 -32.38
C LEU A 120 2.94 -10.15 -32.68
N ARG A 121 4.27 -10.21 -32.77
CA ARG A 121 5.04 -11.46 -32.82
C ARG A 121 5.53 -11.78 -31.42
N ASN A 122 5.43 -13.04 -30.99
CA ASN A 122 6.03 -13.46 -29.72
C ASN A 122 7.54 -13.20 -29.76
N TRP A 123 8.06 -12.66 -28.67
CA TRP A 123 9.45 -12.30 -28.49
C TRP A 123 9.98 -12.96 -27.23
N ASP A 124 11.03 -13.75 -27.43
CA ASP A 124 11.77 -14.44 -26.39
C ASP A 124 13.27 -14.29 -26.72
N PRO A 125 13.92 -13.22 -26.24
CA PRO A 125 15.30 -12.94 -26.56
C PRO A 125 16.29 -13.84 -25.81
N GLY A 126 15.82 -14.66 -24.86
CA GLY A 126 16.64 -15.49 -23.98
C GLY A 126 17.37 -14.72 -22.89
N GLN A 127 18.44 -15.32 -22.37
CA GLN A 127 19.25 -14.81 -21.27
C GLN A 127 20.66 -14.48 -21.78
N ASP A 128 20.86 -13.28 -22.32
CA ASP A 128 22.12 -12.82 -22.91
C ASP A 128 22.42 -11.36 -22.53
N SER A 129 23.20 -11.15 -21.48
CA SER A 129 23.56 -9.83 -20.95
C SER A 129 24.45 -8.98 -21.87
N ALA A 130 24.99 -9.55 -22.95
CA ALA A 130 25.75 -8.82 -23.96
C ALA A 130 24.86 -8.32 -25.12
N LYS A 131 23.66 -8.90 -25.28
CA LYS A 131 22.76 -8.61 -26.40
C LYS A 131 22.12 -7.23 -26.29
N GLN A 132 22.41 -6.35 -27.24
CA GLN A 132 21.72 -5.08 -27.42
C GLN A 132 20.52 -5.25 -28.35
N VAL A 133 19.34 -4.82 -27.92
CA VAL A 133 18.09 -4.99 -28.66
C VAL A 133 17.64 -3.63 -29.19
N VAL A 134 17.37 -3.56 -30.49
CA VAL A 134 16.72 -2.41 -31.14
C VAL A 134 15.40 -2.88 -31.75
N ILE A 135 14.29 -2.27 -31.31
CA ILE A 135 12.92 -2.52 -31.78
C ILE A 135 12.52 -1.30 -32.60
N LYS A 136 12.30 -1.48 -33.90
CA LYS A 136 12.06 -0.38 -34.87
C LYS A 136 10.81 -0.62 -35.72
N GLU A 137 10.60 0.21 -36.74
CA GLU A 137 9.46 0.08 -37.65
C GLU A 137 9.26 -1.37 -38.14
N GLY A 138 8.02 -1.88 -38.03
CA GLY A 138 7.68 -3.26 -38.37
C GLY A 138 7.94 -4.29 -37.25
N ASP A 139 8.73 -3.93 -36.24
CA ASP A 139 8.97 -4.75 -35.06
C ASP A 139 7.90 -4.49 -33.98
N MET A 140 6.83 -5.27 -34.05
CA MET A 140 5.80 -5.35 -33.02
C MET A 140 5.96 -6.64 -32.24
N PHE A 141 6.47 -6.55 -31.01
CA PHE A 141 6.85 -7.69 -30.18
C PHE A 141 6.00 -7.82 -28.94
N ARG A 142 5.61 -9.06 -28.64
CA ARG A 142 5.00 -9.47 -27.37
C ARG A 142 6.02 -10.26 -26.56
N LEU A 143 6.51 -9.70 -25.46
CA LEU A 143 7.38 -10.42 -24.53
C LEU A 143 6.56 -11.51 -23.83
N THR A 144 6.96 -12.78 -23.96
CA THR A 144 6.16 -13.92 -23.45
C THR A 144 6.83 -14.71 -22.32
N SER A 145 8.10 -14.43 -22.04
CA SER A 145 8.98 -15.17 -21.12
C SER A 145 10.02 -14.22 -20.52
N ASP A 146 10.71 -14.70 -19.48
CA ASP A 146 11.82 -13.96 -18.88
C ASP A 146 12.94 -13.69 -19.90
N ALA A 147 13.50 -12.49 -19.82
CA ALA A 147 14.54 -12.01 -20.73
C ALA A 147 15.64 -11.28 -19.95
N THR A 148 16.90 -11.60 -20.24
CA THR A 148 18.05 -10.78 -19.83
C THR A 148 18.75 -10.28 -21.09
N VAL A 149 18.89 -8.96 -21.22
CA VAL A 149 19.55 -8.31 -22.37
C VAL A 149 20.38 -7.12 -21.89
N ASN A 150 21.42 -6.75 -22.63
CA ASN A 150 22.24 -5.58 -22.31
C ASN A 150 21.39 -4.31 -22.27
N SER A 151 20.65 -4.03 -23.34
CA SER A 151 19.80 -2.85 -23.48
C SER A 151 18.61 -3.10 -24.40
N VAL A 152 17.56 -2.31 -24.23
CA VAL A 152 16.40 -2.27 -25.14
C VAL A 152 16.19 -0.84 -25.63
N VAL A 153 16.32 -0.61 -26.93
CA VAL A 153 16.00 0.66 -27.57
C VAL A 153 14.77 0.48 -28.46
N ILE A 154 13.70 1.20 -28.15
CA ILE A 154 12.44 1.18 -28.90
C ILE A 154 12.32 2.52 -29.63
N GLN A 155 12.40 2.50 -30.95
CA GLN A 155 12.47 3.69 -31.78
C GLN A 155 11.71 3.53 -33.10
N ASP A 156 11.60 4.59 -33.89
CA ASP A 156 11.07 4.56 -35.27
C ASP A 156 9.73 3.82 -35.41
N GLY A 157 8.80 3.98 -34.45
CA GLY A 157 7.49 3.29 -34.46
C GLY A 157 7.50 1.82 -34.01
N GLY A 158 8.61 1.30 -33.50
CA GLY A 158 8.68 -0.03 -32.89
C GLY A 158 7.80 -0.16 -31.64
N LEU A 159 7.32 -1.38 -31.36
CA LEU A 159 6.38 -1.64 -30.26
C LEU A 159 6.80 -2.86 -29.45
N LEU A 160 6.97 -2.67 -28.14
CA LEU A 160 7.14 -3.75 -27.17
C LEU A 160 5.94 -3.80 -26.23
N VAL A 161 5.32 -4.97 -26.13
CA VAL A 161 4.19 -5.22 -25.22
C VAL A 161 4.51 -6.42 -24.33
N PHE A 162 4.30 -6.29 -23.01
CA PHE A 162 4.35 -7.44 -22.11
C PHE A 162 3.11 -8.30 -22.32
N GLY A 163 3.31 -9.59 -22.60
CA GLY A 163 2.22 -10.54 -22.74
C GLY A 163 1.51 -10.79 -21.42
N ASP A 164 0.18 -10.73 -21.41
CA ASP A 164 -0.65 -11.08 -20.26
C ASP A 164 -1.41 -12.38 -20.52
N ASP A 165 -1.99 -12.97 -19.48
CA ASP A 165 -2.94 -14.09 -19.61
C ASP A 165 -4.25 -13.74 -18.91
N LYS A 166 -5.36 -14.29 -19.42
CA LYS A 166 -6.71 -14.06 -18.87
C LYS A 166 -6.81 -14.36 -17.37
N ASP A 167 -6.08 -15.36 -16.91
CA ASP A 167 -6.08 -15.85 -15.53
C ASP A 167 -5.03 -15.15 -14.64
N GLY A 168 -4.19 -14.26 -15.19
CA GLY A 168 -3.18 -13.52 -14.44
C GLY A 168 -2.05 -14.39 -13.88
N SER A 169 -1.79 -15.55 -14.48
CA SER A 169 -0.82 -16.54 -13.99
C SER A 169 0.61 -16.32 -14.49
N ARG A 170 0.84 -15.42 -15.46
CA ARG A 170 2.21 -15.22 -15.97
C ARG A 170 3.07 -14.50 -14.94
N ASN A 171 4.36 -14.77 -15.03
CA ASN A 171 5.39 -13.99 -14.37
C ASN A 171 6.48 -13.73 -15.40
N ILE A 172 6.70 -12.47 -15.77
CA ILE A 172 7.65 -12.07 -16.80
C ILE A 172 8.63 -11.07 -16.20
N THR A 173 9.91 -11.39 -16.25
CA THR A 173 11.00 -10.52 -15.82
C THR A 173 11.85 -10.09 -17.03
N LEU A 174 11.92 -8.78 -17.28
CA LEU A 174 12.88 -8.18 -18.20
C LEU A 174 14.03 -7.57 -17.39
N ARG A 175 15.20 -8.20 -17.44
CA ARG A 175 16.43 -7.72 -16.81
C ARG A 175 17.31 -7.03 -17.85
N THR A 176 17.61 -5.75 -17.65
CA THR A 176 18.38 -4.95 -18.61
C THR A 176 19.17 -3.81 -17.96
N HIS A 177 20.23 -3.29 -18.57
CA HIS A 177 20.87 -2.08 -18.07
C HIS A 177 20.00 -0.84 -18.28
N TYR A 178 19.29 -0.77 -19.40
CA TYR A 178 18.38 0.35 -19.67
C TYR A 178 17.36 0.04 -20.76
N ILE A 179 16.26 0.79 -20.72
CA ILE A 179 15.26 0.88 -21.78
C ILE A 179 15.21 2.34 -22.26
N LEU A 180 15.37 2.57 -23.57
CA LEU A 180 15.22 3.88 -24.19
C LEU A 180 14.06 3.87 -25.19
N ILE A 181 13.13 4.80 -25.05
CA ILE A 181 11.94 4.92 -25.87
C ILE A 181 11.94 6.30 -26.53
N LYS A 182 11.94 6.34 -27.87
CA LYS A 182 12.07 7.60 -28.64
C LYS A 182 11.47 7.47 -30.02
N ASP A 183 11.39 8.57 -30.77
CA ASP A 183 11.14 8.56 -32.21
C ASP A 183 9.90 7.74 -32.64
N GLY A 184 8.82 7.80 -31.86
CA GLY A 184 7.58 7.05 -32.11
C GLY A 184 7.54 5.63 -31.53
N GLY A 185 8.62 5.16 -30.91
CA GLY A 185 8.67 3.87 -30.21
C GLY A 185 7.73 3.82 -29.00
N ALA A 186 7.25 2.62 -28.66
CA ALA A 186 6.27 2.42 -27.59
C ALA A 186 6.54 1.19 -26.72
N LEU A 187 6.44 1.35 -25.40
CA LEU A 187 6.42 0.27 -24.41
C LEU A 187 5.07 0.22 -23.70
N HIS A 188 4.44 -0.96 -23.69
CA HIS A 188 3.18 -1.21 -23.01
C HIS A 188 3.27 -2.37 -22.02
N ILE A 189 2.76 -2.16 -20.81
CA ILE A 189 2.43 -3.21 -19.83
C ILE A 189 0.97 -2.99 -19.42
N GLY A 190 0.06 -3.68 -20.12
CA GLY A 190 -1.36 -3.37 -20.06
C GLY A 190 -1.72 -2.00 -20.65
N ALA A 191 -2.96 -1.59 -20.46
CA ALA A 191 -3.52 -0.31 -20.85
C ALA A 191 -4.55 0.15 -19.81
N GLU A 192 -4.91 1.44 -19.82
CA GLU A 192 -5.87 2.01 -18.86
C GLU A 192 -7.18 1.21 -18.78
N LYS A 193 -7.72 0.81 -19.94
CA LYS A 193 -8.96 0.02 -20.09
C LYS A 193 -8.75 -1.50 -20.03
N CYS A 194 -7.50 -1.96 -20.15
CA CYS A 194 -7.14 -3.38 -20.07
C CYS A 194 -5.89 -3.54 -19.20
N ARG A 195 -6.13 -3.49 -17.89
CA ARG A 195 -5.10 -3.53 -16.84
C ARG A 195 -4.36 -4.86 -16.85
N TYR A 196 -3.04 -4.83 -16.69
CA TYR A 196 -2.20 -6.02 -16.62
C TYR A 196 -2.53 -6.82 -15.35
N LYS A 197 -2.85 -8.10 -15.50
CA LYS A 197 -3.31 -8.98 -14.41
C LYS A 197 -2.20 -9.87 -13.86
N SER A 198 -1.29 -10.29 -14.72
CA SER A 198 -0.14 -11.12 -14.38
C SER A 198 0.92 -10.36 -13.58
N LYS A 199 2.05 -11.02 -13.27
CA LYS A 199 3.22 -10.36 -12.69
C LYS A 199 4.21 -9.94 -13.78
N ALA A 200 4.69 -8.69 -13.72
CA ALA A 200 5.72 -8.16 -14.61
C ALA A 200 6.79 -7.46 -13.78
N THR A 201 8.06 -7.76 -14.05
CA THR A 201 9.20 -7.11 -13.39
C THR A 201 10.15 -6.54 -14.44
N ILE A 202 10.51 -5.27 -14.32
CA ILE A 202 11.66 -4.67 -15.00
C ILE A 202 12.78 -4.54 -13.96
N ALA A 203 13.87 -5.28 -14.16
CA ALA A 203 15.05 -5.24 -13.29
C ALA A 203 16.20 -4.50 -13.98
N LEU A 204 16.58 -3.34 -13.45
CA LEU A 204 17.62 -2.47 -13.98
C LEU A 204 18.95 -2.77 -13.29
N TYR A 205 19.92 -3.34 -14.02
CA TYR A 205 21.19 -3.79 -13.44
C TYR A 205 22.42 -3.01 -13.95
N GLY A 206 23.55 -3.20 -13.26
CA GLY A 206 24.84 -2.56 -13.54
C GLY A 206 25.43 -1.89 -12.30
N LYS A 207 26.65 -1.36 -12.38
CA LYS A 207 27.25 -0.61 -11.28
C LYS A 207 27.62 0.82 -11.66
N SER A 208 27.77 1.69 -10.67
CA SER A 208 28.16 3.10 -10.89
C SER A 208 29.52 3.21 -11.57
N ASP A 209 30.46 2.33 -11.22
CA ASP A 209 31.83 2.25 -11.71
C ASP A 209 32.05 1.34 -12.94
N GLU A 210 31.00 0.67 -13.42
CA GLU A 210 31.10 -0.26 -14.56
C GLU A 210 30.72 0.38 -15.89
N GLY A 211 31.64 0.38 -16.86
CA GLY A 211 31.36 0.80 -18.23
C GLY A 211 31.02 2.28 -18.38
N GLU A 212 30.77 2.70 -19.62
CA GLU A 212 30.41 4.07 -19.94
C GLU A 212 28.93 4.35 -19.65
N SER A 213 28.63 5.57 -19.20
CA SER A 213 27.27 6.06 -19.00
C SER A 213 26.65 6.50 -20.34
N MET A 214 25.35 6.28 -20.51
CA MET A 214 24.62 6.92 -21.61
C MET A 214 24.62 8.45 -21.41
N PRO A 215 25.04 9.27 -22.39
CA PRO A 215 25.32 10.70 -22.19
C PRO A 215 24.20 11.53 -21.52
N THR A 216 22.93 11.20 -21.80
CA THR A 216 21.77 11.95 -21.28
C THR A 216 21.20 11.31 -20.01
N PHE A 217 20.96 10.01 -20.09
CA PHE A 217 20.20 9.29 -19.06
C PHE A 217 21.09 8.64 -18.01
N GLY A 218 22.37 8.39 -18.27
CA GLY A 218 23.26 7.71 -17.32
C GLY A 218 23.15 6.18 -17.41
N LYS A 219 22.93 5.52 -16.27
CA LYS A 219 22.87 4.05 -16.12
C LYS A 219 21.64 3.64 -15.33
N LYS A 220 21.20 2.38 -15.48
CA LYS A 220 20.01 1.81 -14.83
C LYS A 220 18.75 2.65 -15.06
N PHE A 221 18.33 2.81 -16.31
CA PHE A 221 17.26 3.76 -16.60
C PHE A 221 16.14 3.23 -17.50
N ILE A 222 14.96 3.80 -17.32
CA ILE A 222 13.92 3.86 -18.36
C ILE A 222 13.83 5.32 -18.81
N GLY A 223 14.12 5.57 -20.08
CA GLY A 223 14.20 6.91 -20.66
C GLY A 223 13.14 7.09 -21.73
N VAL A 224 12.36 8.16 -21.62
CA VAL A 224 11.38 8.57 -22.65
C VAL A 224 11.85 9.89 -23.25
N GLU A 225 12.25 9.85 -24.53
CA GLU A 225 12.55 11.04 -25.32
C GLU A 225 11.37 11.45 -26.20
N ALA A 226 11.58 12.50 -27.01
CA ALA A 226 10.62 13.00 -27.95
C ALA A 226 10.03 11.87 -28.83
N GLY A 227 8.72 11.88 -29.01
CA GLY A 227 7.96 10.88 -29.74
C GLY A 227 7.75 9.55 -29.00
N GLY A 228 8.40 9.30 -27.86
CA GLY A 228 8.27 8.04 -27.12
C GLY A 228 6.91 7.86 -26.45
N THR A 229 6.47 6.61 -26.28
CA THR A 229 5.25 6.23 -25.54
C THR A 229 5.56 5.25 -24.42
N LEU A 230 5.13 5.55 -23.19
CA LEU A 230 5.29 4.68 -22.02
C LEU A 230 3.94 4.50 -21.31
N GLU A 231 3.33 3.32 -21.46
CA GLU A 231 2.05 3.00 -20.85
C GLU A 231 2.20 1.78 -19.94
N ILE A 232 2.06 1.99 -18.62
CA ILE A 232 2.18 0.93 -17.62
C ILE A 232 0.97 0.97 -16.71
N HIS A 233 0.16 -0.08 -16.73
CA HIS A 233 -1.10 -0.15 -16.00
C HIS A 233 -1.24 -1.50 -15.30
N GLY A 234 -0.82 -1.57 -14.04
CA GLY A 234 -1.01 -2.73 -13.17
C GLY A 234 -2.45 -2.90 -12.68
N ALA A 235 -2.67 -3.93 -11.89
CA ALA A 235 -3.97 -4.24 -11.30
C ALA A 235 -4.37 -3.17 -10.27
N GLN A 236 -5.60 -2.68 -10.39
CA GLN A 236 -6.14 -1.69 -9.48
C GLN A 236 -6.31 -2.27 -8.08
N THR A 237 -5.89 -1.48 -7.09
CA THR A 237 -6.06 -1.78 -5.66
C THR A 237 -6.15 -0.47 -4.89
N VAL A 238 -6.82 -0.49 -3.73
CA VAL A 238 -6.83 0.66 -2.82
C VAL A 238 -5.39 0.93 -2.39
N SER A 239 -4.86 2.11 -2.69
CA SER A 239 -3.47 2.44 -2.36
C SER A 239 -3.27 2.56 -0.86
N TRP A 240 -4.07 3.38 -0.18
CA TRP A 240 -3.96 3.54 1.26
C TRP A 240 -5.30 3.93 1.88
N THR A 241 -5.41 3.67 3.18
CA THR A 241 -6.59 3.91 4.02
C THR A 241 -6.11 4.33 5.42
N LEU A 242 -7.03 4.53 6.36
CA LEU A 242 -6.73 4.73 7.78
C LEU A 242 -7.04 3.47 8.60
N LEU A 243 -6.36 3.30 9.73
CA LEU A 243 -6.80 2.39 10.78
C LEU A 243 -8.19 2.80 11.29
N ALA A 244 -9.06 1.82 11.53
CA ALA A 244 -10.37 2.00 12.16
C ALA A 244 -10.38 1.64 13.65
N ARG A 245 -9.30 1.03 14.15
CA ARG A 245 -9.05 0.73 15.57
C ARG A 245 -7.57 0.82 15.86
N THR A 246 -7.22 1.22 17.08
CA THR A 246 -5.83 1.31 17.53
C THR A 246 -5.15 -0.04 17.46
N LEU A 247 -4.00 -0.08 16.78
CA LEU A 247 -3.10 -1.22 16.76
C LEU A 247 -2.12 -1.04 17.91
N HIS A 248 -2.26 -1.86 18.94
CA HIS A 248 -1.37 -1.82 20.10
C HIS A 248 -0.07 -2.56 19.82
N SER A 249 1.01 -2.12 20.47
CA SER A 249 2.26 -2.90 20.49
C SER A 249 1.96 -4.31 21.01
N SER A 250 2.66 -5.31 20.47
CA SER A 250 2.41 -6.76 20.61
C SER A 250 1.10 -7.30 20.01
N GLY A 251 0.18 -6.44 19.55
CA GLY A 251 -1.13 -6.82 19.02
C GLY A 251 -2.23 -7.06 20.07
N LEU A 252 -1.93 -6.92 21.37
CA LEU A 252 -2.91 -6.97 22.46
C LEU A 252 -3.08 -5.58 23.09
N THR A 253 -4.33 -5.21 23.41
CA THR A 253 -4.68 -3.91 24.01
C THR A 253 -3.91 -3.58 25.29
N PHE A 254 -3.62 -4.60 26.10
CA PHE A 254 -2.87 -4.46 27.36
C PHE A 254 -1.44 -5.00 27.29
N GLY A 255 -0.92 -5.19 26.08
CA GLY A 255 0.42 -5.73 25.82
C GLY A 255 0.51 -7.24 26.02
N SER A 256 1.61 -7.82 25.54
CA SER A 256 1.99 -9.19 25.89
C SER A 256 2.47 -9.26 27.34
N TYR A 257 2.32 -10.43 27.93
CA TYR A 257 2.80 -10.71 29.28
C TYR A 257 3.85 -11.79 29.24
N ALA A 258 5.01 -11.56 29.84
CA ALA A 258 6.02 -12.58 30.08
C ALA A 258 6.52 -12.44 31.51
N PHE A 259 6.49 -13.54 32.24
CA PHE A 259 7.05 -13.64 33.59
C PHE A 259 7.81 -14.94 33.71
N GLU A 260 9.02 -14.86 34.25
CA GLU A 260 9.83 -16.01 34.63
C GLU A 260 10.49 -15.70 35.96
N LYS A 261 10.57 -16.70 36.83
CA LYS A 261 11.23 -16.54 38.12
C LYS A 261 11.93 -17.80 38.57
N ASP A 262 13.20 -17.63 38.90
CA ASP A 262 14.01 -18.55 39.67
C ASP A 262 13.49 -18.59 41.11
N PHE A 263 13.19 -19.80 41.57
CA PHE A 263 12.82 -20.07 42.95
C PHE A 263 11.65 -19.21 43.48
N SER A 264 10.43 -19.61 43.12
CA SER A 264 9.19 -19.03 43.65
C SER A 264 8.32 -20.10 44.31
N ARG A 265 8.69 -20.51 45.53
CA ARG A 265 8.08 -21.65 46.22
C ARG A 265 6.55 -21.58 46.29
N GLY A 266 5.89 -22.68 45.97
CA GLY A 266 4.44 -22.86 46.03
C GLY A 266 3.75 -22.79 44.67
N LEU A 267 2.44 -22.53 44.69
CA LEU A 267 1.62 -22.29 43.50
C LEU A 267 1.67 -20.81 43.13
N ASN A 268 2.19 -20.52 41.94
CA ASN A 268 2.17 -19.19 41.35
C ASN A 268 0.95 -19.11 40.44
N VAL A 269 0.16 -18.04 40.53
CA VAL A 269 -1.15 -17.94 39.86
C VAL A 269 -1.26 -16.62 39.08
N ARG A 270 -1.84 -16.70 37.89
CA ARG A 270 -2.28 -15.55 37.09
C ARG A 270 -3.77 -15.67 36.82
N ILE A 271 -4.50 -14.59 37.10
CA ILE A 271 -5.89 -14.42 36.70
C ILE A 271 -5.91 -13.49 35.50
N ILE A 272 -6.54 -13.93 34.42
CA ILE A 272 -6.47 -13.28 33.10
C ILE A 272 -7.88 -13.02 32.60
N ASP A 273 -8.12 -11.81 32.14
CA ASP A 273 -9.38 -11.39 31.53
C ASP A 273 -9.55 -12.07 30.17
N GLN A 274 -10.66 -12.80 30.02
CA GLN A 274 -10.95 -13.60 28.83
C GLN A 274 -11.23 -12.75 27.58
N ASP A 275 -11.72 -11.53 27.77
CA ASP A 275 -12.17 -10.68 26.67
C ASP A 275 -11.04 -9.79 26.15
N THR A 276 -10.04 -9.47 26.97
CA THR A 276 -8.98 -8.49 26.67
C THR A 276 -7.56 -9.02 26.82
N ALA A 277 -7.38 -10.26 27.30
CA ALA A 277 -6.10 -10.87 27.65
C ALA A 277 -5.30 -10.14 28.76
N LYS A 278 -5.92 -9.18 29.47
CA LYS A 278 -5.28 -8.43 30.55
C LYS A 278 -5.02 -9.32 31.76
N ILE A 279 -3.81 -9.24 32.34
CA ILE A 279 -3.54 -9.81 33.66
C ILE A 279 -4.28 -8.98 34.71
N LEU A 280 -5.22 -9.61 35.42
CA LEU A 280 -5.98 -8.98 36.50
C LEU A 280 -5.28 -9.13 37.84
N GLU A 281 -4.76 -10.32 38.12
CA GLU A 281 -4.10 -10.65 39.39
C GLU A 281 -2.85 -11.51 39.16
N SER A 282 -1.81 -11.29 39.98
CA SER A 282 -0.56 -12.02 39.95
C SER A 282 -0.11 -12.34 41.38
N GLU A 283 -0.40 -13.55 41.83
CA GLU A 283 -0.21 -13.95 43.23
C GLU A 283 0.67 -15.19 43.34
N LYS A 284 1.30 -15.35 44.51
CA LYS A 284 2.07 -16.54 44.88
C LYS A 284 1.53 -17.09 46.20
N PHE A 285 1.28 -18.38 46.23
CA PHE A 285 0.77 -19.11 47.40
C PHE A 285 1.78 -20.18 47.80
N ASP A 286 2.51 -19.97 48.90
CA ASP A 286 3.46 -20.94 49.43
C ASP A 286 2.73 -22.09 50.14
N THR A 287 1.99 -22.88 49.36
CA THR A 287 1.22 -24.04 49.80
C THR A 287 2.12 -25.22 50.18
N HIS A 288 3.44 -25.09 50.08
CA HIS A 288 4.35 -26.06 50.65
C HIS A 288 4.52 -25.81 52.14
N GLU A 289 4.87 -24.58 52.53
CA GLU A 289 5.22 -24.28 53.90
C GLU A 289 4.04 -23.92 54.79
N TYR A 290 2.99 -23.28 54.23
CA TYR A 290 1.91 -22.74 55.06
C TYR A 290 0.50 -23.16 54.60
N HIS A 291 -0.31 -23.69 55.53
CA HIS A 291 -1.69 -24.10 55.26
C HIS A 291 -2.66 -22.94 55.01
N ASN A 292 -2.38 -21.75 55.55
CA ASN A 292 -3.19 -20.55 55.30
C ASN A 292 -3.14 -20.14 53.82
N GLU A 293 -2.01 -20.34 53.14
CA GLU A 293 -1.84 -20.04 51.71
C GLU A 293 -2.75 -20.91 50.84
N SER A 294 -2.98 -22.17 51.22
CA SER A 294 -3.96 -23.03 50.57
C SER A 294 -5.39 -22.49 50.69
N ARG A 295 -5.77 -21.95 51.86
CA ARG A 295 -7.09 -21.32 52.06
C ARG A 295 -7.20 -19.98 51.31
N ARG A 296 -6.11 -19.21 51.25
CA ARG A 296 -6.04 -17.95 50.51
C ARG A 296 -6.24 -18.18 49.01
N LEU A 297 -5.59 -19.22 48.46
CA LEU A 297 -5.82 -19.63 47.07
C LEU A 297 -7.25 -20.12 46.84
N GLN A 298 -7.80 -20.91 47.76
CA GLN A 298 -9.18 -21.37 47.66
C GLN A 298 -10.17 -20.21 47.61
N GLU A 299 -9.98 -19.18 48.45
CA GLU A 299 -10.83 -17.98 48.44
C GLU A 299 -10.64 -17.16 47.18
N LEU A 300 -9.39 -16.99 46.70
CA LEU A 300 -9.11 -16.30 45.45
C LEU A 300 -9.90 -16.94 44.30
N LEU A 301 -9.86 -18.27 44.16
CA LEU A 301 -10.58 -18.96 43.09
C LEU A 301 -12.11 -18.88 43.29
N ARG A 302 -12.58 -18.91 44.54
CA ARG A 302 -14.02 -18.83 44.88
C ARG A 302 -14.67 -17.56 44.37
N ILE A 303 -13.99 -16.42 44.47
CA ILE A 303 -14.55 -15.11 44.12
C ILE A 303 -14.48 -14.78 42.62
N GLN A 304 -13.78 -15.57 41.81
CA GLN A 304 -13.69 -15.31 40.37
C GLN A 304 -14.98 -15.66 39.65
N ASP A 305 -15.33 -14.81 38.69
CA ASP A 305 -16.49 -15.01 37.80
C ASP A 305 -16.28 -16.18 36.83
N PRO A 306 -17.36 -16.88 36.44
CA PRO A 306 -17.33 -17.87 35.36
C PRO A 306 -16.74 -17.31 34.06
N GLY A 307 -15.92 -18.11 33.37
CA GLY A 307 -15.26 -17.72 32.12
C GLY A 307 -13.87 -17.09 32.28
N ARG A 308 -13.47 -16.74 33.51
CA ARG A 308 -12.13 -16.18 33.77
C ARG A 308 -11.03 -17.20 33.49
N ILE A 309 -9.93 -16.78 32.86
CA ILE A 309 -8.80 -17.66 32.56
C ILE A 309 -7.84 -17.67 33.77
N VAL A 310 -7.40 -18.86 34.16
CA VAL A 310 -6.45 -19.04 35.27
C VAL A 310 -5.26 -19.87 34.81
N ALA A 311 -4.07 -19.35 35.04
CA ALA A 311 -2.82 -20.05 34.79
C ALA A 311 -2.09 -20.29 36.12
N ILE A 312 -1.66 -21.52 36.37
CA ILE A 312 -0.97 -21.92 37.61
C ILE A 312 0.32 -22.65 37.26
N ALA A 313 1.40 -22.35 37.99
CA ALA A 313 2.66 -23.08 37.89
C ALA A 313 3.30 -23.28 39.26
N VAL A 314 3.83 -24.47 39.53
CA VAL A 314 4.63 -24.75 40.72
C VAL A 314 6.01 -24.09 40.58
N GLY A 315 6.44 -23.35 41.58
CA GLY A 315 7.87 -23.06 41.78
C GLY A 315 8.37 -23.85 42.99
N ASP A 316 9.54 -24.46 42.87
CA ASP A 316 10.13 -25.42 43.83
C ASP A 316 9.18 -26.56 44.23
N SER A 317 8.29 -26.34 45.20
CA SER A 317 7.36 -27.36 45.70
C SER A 317 6.09 -26.68 46.19
N ALA A 318 4.96 -27.39 46.10
CA ALA A 318 3.64 -26.89 46.51
C ALA A 318 2.85 -27.88 47.38
N ALA A 319 3.35 -29.12 47.59
CA ALA A 319 2.53 -30.24 48.05
C ALA A 319 2.27 -30.31 49.57
N LYS A 320 3.26 -29.98 50.41
CA LYS A 320 3.27 -30.32 51.85
C LYS A 320 2.09 -29.73 52.64
N SER A 321 1.66 -28.51 52.33
CA SER A 321 0.56 -27.82 53.02
C SER A 321 -0.66 -27.59 52.11
N LEU A 322 -0.72 -28.24 50.94
CA LEU A 322 -1.84 -28.17 49.99
C LEU A 322 -3.06 -28.91 50.56
N LEU A 323 -4.11 -28.15 50.90
CA LEU A 323 -5.29 -28.70 51.56
C LEU A 323 -6.23 -29.39 50.57
N GLN A 324 -6.89 -30.48 50.99
CA GLN A 324 -7.85 -31.22 50.16
C GLN A 324 -9.00 -30.33 49.63
N GLY A 325 -9.46 -29.35 50.43
CA GLY A 325 -10.49 -28.40 49.98
C GLY A 325 -10.00 -27.48 48.84
N THR A 326 -8.72 -27.11 48.85
CA THR A 326 -8.10 -26.34 47.75
C THR A 326 -7.92 -27.21 46.52
N ILE A 327 -7.52 -28.48 46.68
CA ILE A 327 -7.45 -29.47 45.59
C ILE A 327 -8.82 -29.59 44.92
N GLN A 328 -9.88 -29.85 45.71
CA GLN A 328 -11.25 -29.93 45.20
C GLN A 328 -11.68 -28.65 44.49
N MET A 329 -11.37 -27.47 45.05
CA MET A 329 -11.67 -26.19 44.38
C MET A 329 -11.01 -26.07 43.00
N ILE A 330 -9.74 -26.48 42.86
CA ILE A 330 -9.03 -26.47 41.57
C ILE A 330 -9.63 -27.51 40.61
N GLN A 331 -10.02 -28.70 41.11
CA GLN A 331 -10.68 -29.71 40.29
C GLN A 331 -12.06 -29.25 39.79
N ASP A 332 -12.88 -28.71 40.68
CA ASP A 332 -14.27 -28.34 40.40
C ASP A 332 -14.35 -27.10 39.52
N ARG A 333 -13.57 -26.05 39.82
CA ARG A 333 -13.63 -24.77 39.09
C ARG A 333 -12.77 -24.74 37.84
N LEU A 334 -11.62 -25.43 37.82
CA LEU A 334 -10.66 -25.36 36.71
C LEU A 334 -10.54 -26.67 35.93
N GLY A 335 -11.17 -27.76 36.39
CA GLY A 335 -11.20 -29.04 35.68
C GLY A 335 -9.91 -29.87 35.81
N SER A 336 -9.02 -29.52 36.74
CA SER A 336 -7.76 -30.25 36.95
C SER A 336 -8.02 -31.70 37.37
N LYS A 337 -7.19 -32.62 36.86
CA LYS A 337 -7.13 -34.02 37.25
C LYS A 337 -5.78 -34.36 37.91
N LEU A 338 -4.72 -33.67 37.51
CA LEU A 338 -3.34 -33.94 37.95
C LEU A 338 -2.95 -33.21 39.24
N ILE A 339 -3.74 -32.25 39.72
CA ILE A 339 -3.49 -31.62 41.03
C ILE A 339 -3.69 -32.62 42.19
N GLN A 340 -4.55 -33.62 41.98
CA GLN A 340 -4.73 -34.71 42.94
C GLN A 340 -3.49 -35.61 42.90
N GLY A 341 -2.80 -35.71 44.04
CA GLY A 341 -1.56 -36.48 44.14
C GLY A 341 -0.30 -35.72 43.75
N LEU A 342 -0.36 -34.37 43.63
CA LEU A 342 0.82 -33.53 43.46
C LEU A 342 1.84 -33.79 44.58
N GLY A 343 3.04 -34.23 44.19
CA GLY A 343 4.11 -34.67 45.07
C GLY A 343 5.17 -33.61 45.36
N TYR A 344 6.09 -33.94 46.26
CA TYR A 344 7.21 -33.09 46.62
C TYR A 344 8.07 -32.77 45.39
N ARG A 345 8.32 -31.48 45.14
CA ARG A 345 9.14 -30.96 44.03
C ARG A 345 8.70 -31.34 42.61
N GLN A 346 7.49 -31.89 42.45
CA GLN A 346 6.96 -32.14 41.13
C GLN A 346 6.69 -30.82 40.41
N ALA A 347 7.22 -30.73 39.19
CA ALA A 347 6.86 -29.64 38.30
C ALA A 347 5.42 -29.87 37.84
N TRP A 348 4.57 -28.86 38.00
CA TRP A 348 3.19 -28.89 37.55
C TRP A 348 2.78 -27.52 37.03
N ALA A 349 2.04 -27.53 35.93
CA ALA A 349 1.48 -26.34 35.32
C ALA A 349 0.06 -26.62 34.82
N LEU A 350 -0.79 -25.60 34.87
CA LEU A 350 -2.19 -25.64 34.44
C LEU A 350 -2.57 -24.32 33.78
N VAL A 351 -3.37 -24.40 32.72
CA VAL A 351 -4.15 -23.29 32.16
C VAL A 351 -5.59 -23.78 32.04
N GLY A 352 -6.50 -23.17 32.80
CA GLY A 352 -7.90 -23.54 32.86
C GLY A 352 -8.84 -22.33 32.80
N VAL A 353 -10.13 -22.60 32.69
CA VAL A 353 -11.17 -21.56 32.69
C VAL A 353 -12.12 -21.83 33.85
N ILE A 354 -12.39 -20.81 34.65
CA ILE A 354 -13.33 -20.90 35.77
C ILE A 354 -14.70 -21.35 35.27
N ASP A 355 -15.18 -22.47 35.80
CA ASP A 355 -16.45 -23.12 35.47
C ASP A 355 -16.59 -23.50 33.98
N GLY A 356 -15.47 -23.63 33.26
CA GLY A 356 -15.43 -24.04 31.85
C GLY A 356 -15.54 -25.56 31.62
N GLY A 357 -15.64 -26.35 32.69
CA GLY A 357 -15.66 -27.82 32.66
C GLY A 357 -14.30 -28.45 32.34
N SER A 358 -14.21 -29.78 32.39
CA SER A 358 -12.91 -30.48 32.28
C SER A 358 -12.23 -30.33 30.92
N ALA A 359 -12.98 -30.07 29.85
CA ALA A 359 -12.41 -29.80 28.52
C ALA A 359 -11.74 -28.43 28.43
N SER A 360 -11.96 -27.55 29.42
CA SER A 360 -11.31 -26.24 29.52
C SER A 360 -9.89 -26.29 30.12
N CYS A 361 -9.54 -27.39 30.79
CA CYS A 361 -8.25 -27.57 31.45
C CYS A 361 -7.19 -28.12 30.51
N ASN A 362 -6.06 -27.43 30.40
CA ASN A 362 -4.81 -27.99 29.90
C ASN A 362 -3.81 -28.02 31.06
N GLU A 363 -3.22 -29.17 31.36
CA GLU A 363 -2.28 -29.31 32.47
C GLU A 363 -1.23 -30.37 32.18
N SER A 364 -0.08 -30.24 32.82
CA SER A 364 1.04 -31.18 32.71
C SER A 364 1.73 -31.31 34.06
N VAL A 365 2.24 -32.51 34.34
CA VAL A 365 3.07 -32.81 35.51
C VAL A 365 4.35 -33.51 35.07
N ARG A 366 5.47 -33.23 35.74
CA ARG A 366 6.75 -33.93 35.55
C ARG A 366 7.40 -34.23 36.90
N ASN A 367 7.92 -35.44 37.02
CA ASN A 367 8.68 -35.86 38.20
C ASN A 367 10.05 -35.18 38.22
N TYR A 368 10.56 -34.97 39.43
CA TYR A 368 11.93 -34.56 39.67
C TYR A 368 12.83 -35.80 39.80
N GLU A 369 13.72 -36.04 38.82
CA GLU A 369 14.45 -37.32 38.68
C GLU A 369 15.97 -37.24 38.96
N ASN A 370 16.44 -36.16 39.62
CA ASN A 370 17.84 -35.78 39.96
C ASN A 370 18.39 -34.65 39.06
N HIS A 371 19.40 -33.95 39.59
CA HIS A 371 20.01 -32.68 39.16
C HIS A 371 20.39 -32.50 37.67
N SER A 372 20.09 -33.44 36.78
CA SER A 372 20.40 -33.38 35.34
C SER A 372 19.36 -34.04 34.40
N SER A 373 18.11 -34.24 34.82
CA SER A 373 16.99 -34.55 33.91
C SER A 373 15.69 -33.91 34.43
N GLY A 374 15.26 -32.73 33.98
CA GLY A 374 15.13 -32.28 32.59
C GLY A 374 13.68 -32.30 32.10
N GLY A 375 12.69 -32.24 33.01
CA GLY A 375 11.26 -32.27 32.66
C GLY A 375 10.59 -30.90 32.83
N LYS A 376 10.09 -30.35 31.73
CA LYS A 376 9.20 -29.16 31.73
C LYS A 376 7.75 -29.61 31.79
N ALA A 377 7.05 -29.25 32.86
CA ALA A 377 5.60 -29.26 32.88
C ALA A 377 5.10 -28.00 32.15
N LEU A 378 4.43 -28.19 31.02
CA LEU A 378 3.94 -27.10 30.17
C LEU A 378 2.43 -27.25 30.01
N ALA A 379 1.71 -26.17 30.34
CA ALA A 379 0.29 -26.04 30.05
C ALA A 379 0.08 -24.85 29.12
N GLN A 380 -0.67 -25.06 28.04
CA GLN A 380 -0.88 -24.04 27.03
C GLN A 380 -2.29 -24.15 26.46
N ARG A 381 -2.94 -23.00 26.25
CA ARG A 381 -4.27 -22.95 25.62
C ARG A 381 -4.47 -21.64 24.86
N GLU A 382 -5.18 -21.77 23.74
CA GLU A 382 -5.54 -20.65 22.87
C GLU A 382 -6.93 -20.10 23.21
N PHE A 383 -7.06 -18.78 23.07
CA PHE A 383 -8.25 -17.99 23.36
C PHE A 383 -8.45 -16.91 22.29
N TYR A 384 -9.60 -16.25 22.32
CA TYR A 384 -9.91 -15.11 21.47
C TYR A 384 -10.39 -13.96 22.32
N THR A 385 -9.88 -12.76 22.06
CA THR A 385 -10.47 -11.54 22.62
C THR A 385 -11.86 -11.30 22.03
N VAL A 386 -12.63 -10.40 22.63
CA VAL A 386 -13.94 -9.99 22.10
C VAL A 386 -13.85 -9.40 20.68
N ASP A 387 -12.70 -8.82 20.34
CA ASP A 387 -12.31 -8.26 19.05
C ASP A 387 -12.00 -9.34 18.00
N GLY A 388 -11.89 -10.60 18.43
CA GLY A 388 -11.51 -11.74 17.61
C GLY A 388 -10.01 -11.87 17.36
N GLN A 389 -9.17 -11.21 18.17
CA GLN A 389 -7.71 -11.42 18.17
C GLN A 389 -7.41 -12.72 18.91
N LYS A 390 -6.68 -13.62 18.25
CA LYS A 390 -6.28 -14.89 18.84
C LYS A 390 -5.03 -14.70 19.71
N PHE A 391 -5.03 -15.30 20.88
CA PHE A 391 -3.90 -15.25 21.81
C PHE A 391 -3.77 -16.56 22.57
N THR A 392 -2.59 -16.79 23.14
CA THR A 392 -2.28 -18.00 23.90
C THR A 392 -1.88 -17.63 25.31
N VAL A 393 -2.37 -18.41 26.27
CA VAL A 393 -1.88 -18.40 27.65
C VAL A 393 -1.06 -19.65 27.88
N THR A 394 0.16 -19.45 28.37
CA THR A 394 1.11 -20.51 28.69
C THR A 394 1.52 -20.42 30.15
N ALA A 395 1.56 -21.54 30.84
CA ALA A 395 2.17 -21.72 32.15
C ALA A 395 3.19 -22.85 32.08
N TYR A 396 4.34 -22.67 32.73
CA TYR A 396 5.31 -23.76 32.85
C TYR A 396 6.03 -23.78 34.19
N SER A 397 6.45 -24.99 34.55
CA SER A 397 7.27 -25.30 35.71
C SER A 397 8.36 -26.27 35.27
N GLU A 398 9.61 -26.02 35.61
CA GLU A 398 10.74 -26.87 35.21
C GLU A 398 11.87 -26.83 36.23
N TRP A 399 12.74 -27.83 36.17
CA TRP A 399 13.98 -27.88 36.93
C TRP A 399 15.15 -27.90 35.95
N ILE A 400 16.04 -26.91 36.04
CA ILE A 400 17.26 -26.80 35.24
C ILE A 400 18.44 -26.79 36.20
N GLU A 401 19.31 -27.80 36.10
CA GLU A 401 20.53 -27.92 36.92
C GLU A 401 20.29 -27.77 38.44
N GLY A 402 19.12 -28.24 38.92
CA GLY A 402 18.73 -28.14 40.33
C GLY A 402 18.13 -26.78 40.74
N VAL A 403 17.96 -25.85 39.81
CA VAL A 403 17.21 -24.60 39.99
C VAL A 403 15.77 -24.80 39.52
N SER A 404 14.80 -24.47 40.37
CA SER A 404 13.39 -24.50 39.98
C SER A 404 13.02 -23.21 39.26
N LEU A 405 12.39 -23.35 38.09
CA LEU A 405 11.89 -22.26 37.28
C LEU A 405 10.38 -22.38 37.11
N SER A 406 9.70 -21.25 37.15
CA SER A 406 8.28 -21.17 36.80
C SER A 406 8.02 -19.91 36.00
N GLY A 407 7.14 -20.00 35.01
CA GLY A 407 6.85 -18.87 34.15
C GLY A 407 5.47 -18.89 33.52
N PHE A 408 5.07 -17.73 33.04
CA PHE A 408 3.79 -17.47 32.39
C PHE A 408 3.99 -16.60 31.16
N ARG A 409 3.26 -16.89 30.09
CA ARG A 409 3.24 -16.06 28.89
C ARG A 409 1.81 -15.84 28.42
N VAL A 410 1.52 -14.61 27.98
CA VAL A 410 0.30 -14.25 27.26
C VAL A 410 0.72 -13.48 26.01
N GLU A 411 0.46 -14.04 24.84
CA GLU A 411 0.95 -13.48 23.58
C GLU A 411 0.00 -13.79 22.42
N VAL A 412 0.00 -12.92 21.40
CA VAL A 412 -0.74 -13.15 20.15
C VAL A 412 -0.20 -14.40 19.45
N VAL A 413 -1.10 -15.17 18.85
CA VAL A 413 -0.76 -16.26 17.92
C VAL A 413 -1.55 -16.11 16.63
N ASP A 414 -1.06 -16.74 15.56
CA ASP A 414 -1.66 -16.72 14.20
C ASP A 414 -1.75 -15.33 13.53
N GLY A 415 -0.97 -14.37 14.00
CA GLY A 415 -0.89 -13.01 13.46
C GLY A 415 -1.87 -12.03 14.11
N VAL A 416 -1.72 -10.74 13.79
CA VAL A 416 -2.51 -9.64 14.37
C VAL A 416 -3.57 -9.17 13.37
N LYS A 417 -4.80 -8.97 13.82
CA LYS A 417 -5.87 -8.43 12.97
C LYS A 417 -5.85 -6.89 12.99
N LEU A 418 -5.81 -6.29 11.81
CA LEU A 418 -5.96 -4.85 11.62
C LEU A 418 -7.38 -4.57 11.14
N HIS A 419 -7.97 -3.49 11.67
CA HIS A 419 -9.26 -2.96 11.25
C HIS A 419 -9.03 -1.68 10.48
N LEU A 420 -9.63 -1.55 9.30
CA LEU A 420 -9.37 -0.48 8.34
C LEU A 420 -10.66 0.25 7.98
N LEU A 421 -10.53 1.51 7.58
CA LEU A 421 -11.67 2.37 7.27
C LEU A 421 -12.36 2.00 5.94
N ASP A 422 -11.56 1.68 4.93
CA ASP A 422 -12.04 1.39 3.57
C ASP A 422 -12.01 -0.10 3.20
N ASP A 423 -12.71 -0.45 2.12
CA ASP A 423 -12.77 -1.81 1.59
C ASP A 423 -11.42 -2.20 0.98
N VAL A 424 -10.73 -3.13 1.63
CA VAL A 424 -9.38 -3.62 1.25
C VAL A 424 -9.41 -5.02 0.67
N SER A 425 -10.56 -5.47 0.15
CA SER A 425 -10.69 -6.78 -0.49
C SER A 425 -9.75 -7.00 -1.69
N SER A 426 -9.17 -5.92 -2.24
CA SER A 426 -8.14 -5.99 -3.28
C SER A 426 -6.76 -6.41 -2.77
N TRP A 427 -6.49 -6.31 -1.46
CA TRP A 427 -5.22 -6.71 -0.84
C TRP A 427 -5.19 -8.23 -0.63
N LYS A 428 -4.07 -8.85 -0.99
CA LYS A 428 -3.93 -10.31 -1.04
C LYS A 428 -2.91 -10.82 -0.03
N PRO A 429 -3.04 -12.08 0.42
CA PRO A 429 -2.01 -12.70 1.23
C PRO A 429 -0.64 -12.66 0.53
N GLY A 430 0.40 -12.32 1.29
CA GLY A 430 1.76 -12.12 0.80
C GLY A 430 2.09 -10.68 0.39
N ASP A 431 1.09 -9.81 0.21
CA ASP A 431 1.35 -8.39 -0.02
C ASP A 431 1.98 -7.74 1.22
N GLN A 432 2.81 -6.74 0.99
CA GLN A 432 3.42 -5.90 2.03
C GLN A 432 2.61 -4.62 2.21
N ILE A 433 2.31 -4.27 3.46
CA ILE A 433 1.74 -2.98 3.85
C ILE A 433 2.71 -2.23 4.75
N VAL A 434 2.55 -0.92 4.84
CA VAL A 434 3.18 -0.07 5.85
C VAL A 434 2.10 0.62 6.68
N VAL A 435 2.31 0.68 8.00
CA VAL A 435 1.49 1.45 8.93
C VAL A 435 2.29 2.66 9.41
N ALA A 436 1.71 3.85 9.28
CA ALA A 436 2.32 5.11 9.66
C ALA A 436 2.66 5.19 11.16
N SER A 437 3.72 5.91 11.50
CA SER A 437 3.94 6.35 12.87
C SER A 437 2.81 7.28 13.31
N THR A 438 2.35 7.13 14.56
CA THR A 438 1.43 8.10 15.20
C THR A 438 2.07 8.82 16.37
N ASP A 439 3.40 8.76 16.48
CA ASP A 439 4.20 9.38 17.54
C ASP A 439 5.19 10.41 16.92
N TYR A 440 6.02 11.04 17.76
CA TYR A 440 7.01 12.03 17.34
C TYR A 440 8.08 11.47 16.39
N SER A 441 8.41 10.18 16.51
CA SER A 441 9.43 9.55 15.68
C SER A 441 8.85 8.95 14.41
N MET A 442 9.27 9.46 13.25
CA MET A 442 8.96 8.86 11.93
C MET A 442 9.45 7.41 11.79
N TYR A 443 10.47 7.01 12.57
CA TYR A 443 11.06 5.65 12.52
C TYR A 443 10.20 4.58 13.20
N GLN A 444 9.03 4.95 13.74
CA GLN A 444 8.04 4.00 14.24
C GLN A 444 7.02 3.56 13.18
N ALA A 445 7.21 3.94 11.90
CA ALA A 445 6.46 3.32 10.82
C ALA A 445 6.88 1.85 10.69
N GLU A 446 5.92 0.94 10.53
CA GLU A 446 6.18 -0.52 10.53
C GLU A 446 5.66 -1.17 9.25
N GLU A 447 6.45 -2.07 8.68
CA GLU A 447 6.04 -2.92 7.56
C GLU A 447 5.47 -4.25 8.06
N PHE A 448 4.43 -4.70 7.37
CA PHE A 448 3.76 -5.95 7.68
C PHE A 448 3.45 -6.77 6.43
N THR A 449 3.62 -8.09 6.54
CA THR A 449 3.21 -9.07 5.54
C THR A 449 1.79 -9.53 5.82
N LEU A 450 0.92 -9.47 4.82
CA LEU A 450 -0.46 -9.97 4.93
C LEU A 450 -0.52 -11.50 4.95
N LEU A 451 -1.27 -12.06 5.89
CA LEU A 451 -1.57 -13.48 6.01
C LEU A 451 -2.95 -13.82 5.42
N PRO A 452 -3.20 -15.08 5.04
CA PRO A 452 -4.55 -15.55 4.74
C PRO A 452 -5.49 -15.30 5.94
N CYS A 453 -6.60 -14.62 5.68
CA CYS A 453 -7.63 -14.35 6.68
C CYS A 453 -9.04 -14.66 6.14
N PRO A 454 -9.41 -15.95 5.97
CA PRO A 454 -10.77 -16.34 5.58
C PRO A 454 -11.87 -15.80 6.51
N GLU A 455 -11.51 -15.52 7.76
CA GLU A 455 -12.38 -14.98 8.80
C GLU A 455 -12.50 -13.45 8.78
N CYS A 456 -11.68 -12.74 7.99
CA CYS A 456 -11.71 -11.28 7.93
C CYS A 456 -12.88 -10.78 7.09
N SER A 457 -13.50 -9.68 7.53
CA SER A 457 -14.37 -8.89 6.67
C SER A 457 -13.56 -8.13 5.62
N ARG A 458 -14.25 -7.51 4.64
CA ARG A 458 -13.63 -6.64 3.63
C ARG A 458 -12.94 -5.38 4.19
N PHE A 459 -13.09 -5.10 5.48
CA PHE A 459 -12.47 -3.97 6.20
C PHE A 459 -11.39 -4.44 7.19
N GLN A 460 -10.92 -5.68 7.05
CA GLN A 460 -9.95 -6.29 7.95
C GLN A 460 -8.89 -7.03 7.17
N VAL A 461 -7.67 -7.02 7.71
CA VAL A 461 -6.57 -7.87 7.27
C VAL A 461 -5.89 -8.50 8.47
N LYS A 462 -5.11 -9.54 8.24
CA LYS A 462 -4.29 -10.18 9.27
C LYS A 462 -2.83 -10.06 8.88
N VAL A 463 -1.99 -9.59 9.79
CA VAL A 463 -0.55 -9.39 9.57
C VAL A 463 0.28 -10.44 10.29
N LYS A 464 1.44 -10.75 9.73
CA LYS A 464 2.34 -11.79 10.24
C LYS A 464 3.19 -11.29 11.41
N GLU A 465 3.78 -10.12 11.27
CA GLU A 465 4.72 -9.54 12.22
C GLU A 465 3.96 -8.99 13.43
N ALA A 466 4.61 -9.06 14.60
CA ALA A 466 4.08 -8.48 15.83
C ALA A 466 4.41 -6.97 15.86
N PRO A 467 3.43 -6.07 15.98
CA PRO A 467 3.66 -4.63 16.07
C PRO A 467 4.58 -4.30 17.24
N GLN A 468 5.59 -3.47 17.02
CA GLN A 468 6.48 -2.99 18.07
C GLN A 468 5.97 -1.69 18.69
N PHE A 469 5.22 -0.90 17.95
CA PHE A 469 4.72 0.40 18.38
C PHE A 469 3.19 0.42 18.43
N LEU A 470 2.67 1.44 19.12
CA LEU A 470 1.24 1.74 19.09
C LEU A 470 0.96 2.63 17.88
N HIS A 471 0.00 2.23 17.06
CA HIS A 471 -0.53 3.03 15.97
C HIS A 471 -1.98 3.38 16.26
N MET A 472 -2.24 4.66 16.45
CA MET A 472 -3.56 5.17 16.82
C MET A 472 -4.58 4.87 15.71
N GLY A 473 -5.78 4.42 16.08
CA GLY A 473 -6.88 4.15 15.15
C GLY A 473 -8.18 4.84 15.56
N GLU A 474 -8.05 5.96 16.28
CA GLU A 474 -9.16 6.73 16.82
C GLU A 474 -8.97 8.24 16.56
N ILE A 475 -10.08 8.98 16.66
CA ILE A 475 -10.08 10.45 16.64
C ILE A 475 -9.97 10.91 18.10
N THR A 476 -8.94 11.69 18.42
CA THR A 476 -8.64 12.15 19.78
C THR A 476 -8.75 13.67 19.85
N ASP A 477 -9.53 14.18 20.80
CA ASP A 477 -9.73 15.63 21.00
C ASP A 477 -10.15 16.41 19.74
N GLY A 478 -10.89 15.76 18.83
CA GLY A 478 -11.33 16.32 17.56
C GLY A 478 -10.27 16.33 16.45
N VAL A 479 -9.06 15.83 16.72
CA VAL A 479 -8.00 15.60 15.75
C VAL A 479 -8.05 14.15 15.29
N ASP A 480 -8.08 13.94 13.98
CA ASP A 480 -8.05 12.60 13.41
C ASP A 480 -6.61 12.06 13.46
N MET A 481 -6.33 11.26 14.50
CA MET A 481 -5.02 10.69 14.79
C MET A 481 -4.82 9.30 14.17
N ARG A 482 -5.78 8.83 13.37
CA ARG A 482 -5.74 7.48 12.79
C ARG A 482 -4.53 7.33 11.87
N ALA A 483 -3.75 6.28 12.09
CA ALA A 483 -2.58 5.98 11.27
C ALA A 483 -2.99 5.63 9.84
N GLU A 484 -2.26 6.17 8.87
CA GLU A 484 -2.33 5.73 7.48
C GLU A 484 -1.77 4.31 7.33
N VAL A 485 -2.43 3.51 6.48
CA VAL A 485 -2.02 2.16 6.11
C VAL A 485 -1.96 2.09 4.60
N GLY A 486 -0.76 1.90 4.05
CA GLY A 486 -0.50 1.87 2.60
C GLY A 486 -0.06 0.50 2.09
N ILE A 487 -0.57 0.08 0.95
CA ILE A 487 -0.12 -1.15 0.26
C ILE A 487 1.13 -0.86 -0.57
N LEU A 488 2.22 -1.56 -0.26
CA LEU A 488 3.49 -1.39 -0.96
C LEU A 488 3.56 -2.27 -2.22
N THR A 489 3.00 -3.48 -2.15
CA THR A 489 3.09 -4.45 -3.24
C THR A 489 2.20 -4.11 -4.43
N ARG A 490 2.75 -4.21 -5.65
CA ARG A 490 1.99 -4.20 -6.91
C ARG A 490 2.40 -5.38 -7.79
N ASN A 491 1.56 -5.73 -8.77
CA ASN A 491 1.86 -6.82 -9.70
C ASN A 491 2.84 -6.42 -10.83
N VAL A 492 2.99 -5.13 -11.09
CA VAL A 492 3.99 -4.59 -12.01
C VAL A 492 5.06 -3.88 -11.20
N VAL A 493 6.30 -4.34 -11.29
CA VAL A 493 7.44 -3.88 -10.49
C VAL A 493 8.55 -3.35 -11.40
N ILE A 494 9.09 -2.17 -11.06
CA ILE A 494 10.32 -1.64 -11.64
C ILE A 494 11.32 -1.51 -10.50
N ARG A 495 12.48 -2.14 -10.63
CA ARG A 495 13.48 -2.12 -9.56
C ARG A 495 14.91 -1.96 -10.05
N GLY A 496 15.72 -1.26 -9.27
CA GLY A 496 17.18 -1.34 -9.37
C GLY A 496 17.68 -2.64 -8.73
N GLU A 497 18.58 -3.34 -9.41
CA GLU A 497 19.39 -4.38 -8.76
C GLU A 497 20.49 -3.70 -7.95
N MET A 498 20.65 -4.13 -6.69
CA MET A 498 21.52 -3.50 -5.71
C MET A 498 22.68 -4.42 -5.37
N GLU A 499 23.81 -3.82 -5.01
CA GLU A 499 24.92 -4.55 -4.39
C GLU A 499 24.70 -4.73 -2.88
N ASP A 500 25.37 -5.72 -2.29
CA ASP A 500 25.22 -6.06 -0.86
C ASP A 500 25.75 -4.99 0.10
N SER A 501 26.59 -4.07 -0.37
CA SER A 501 27.19 -3.00 0.42
C SER A 501 27.51 -1.77 -0.42
N CYS A 502 27.79 -0.64 0.24
CA CYS A 502 28.21 0.56 -0.48
C CYS A 502 29.57 0.38 -1.17
N TYR A 503 29.72 0.94 -2.37
CA TYR A 503 30.95 0.89 -3.17
C TYR A 503 31.19 2.19 -3.96
N ALA A 504 32.40 2.31 -4.53
CA ALA A 504 32.80 3.28 -5.56
C ALA A 504 32.15 4.68 -5.53
N GLY A 505 32.40 5.46 -4.48
CA GLY A 505 31.97 6.87 -4.45
C GLY A 505 30.45 7.08 -4.36
N ASN A 506 29.65 6.04 -4.07
CA ASN A 506 28.20 6.11 -3.82
C ASN A 506 27.87 6.75 -2.44
N GLN A 507 28.60 7.81 -2.07
CA GLN A 507 28.47 8.53 -0.81
C GLN A 507 28.64 7.62 0.44
N CYS A 508 29.56 6.65 0.38
CA CYS A 508 29.76 5.65 1.43
C CYS A 508 30.19 6.21 2.79
N GLN A 509 30.64 7.47 2.83
CA GLN A 509 30.89 8.17 4.08
C GLN A 509 29.61 8.52 4.86
N PHE A 510 28.44 8.45 4.22
CA PHE A 510 27.14 8.75 4.83
C PHE A 510 26.16 7.58 4.80
N PHE A 511 26.32 6.65 3.86
CA PHE A 511 25.45 5.49 3.68
C PHE A 511 26.29 4.22 3.65
N ASP A 512 25.96 3.22 4.47
CA ASP A 512 26.64 1.92 4.52
C ASP A 512 26.08 0.90 3.50
N TYR A 513 25.06 1.28 2.74
CA TYR A 513 24.43 0.50 1.68
C TYR A 513 24.58 1.15 0.29
N ASP A 514 24.35 0.37 -0.76
CA ASP A 514 24.36 0.87 -2.13
C ASP A 514 23.21 1.86 -2.37
N THR A 515 23.55 3.06 -2.86
CA THR A 515 22.58 4.11 -3.20
C THR A 515 22.42 4.29 -4.71
N PHE A 516 22.94 3.37 -5.53
CA PHE A 516 22.90 3.44 -7.00
C PHE A 516 21.75 2.60 -7.58
N GLY A 517 20.51 3.02 -7.30
CA GLY A 517 19.30 2.38 -7.81
C GLY A 517 19.00 2.64 -9.29
N GLY A 518 17.85 2.14 -9.77
CA GLY A 518 17.33 2.46 -11.10
C GLY A 518 16.59 3.79 -11.15
N HIS A 519 16.35 4.38 -12.32
CA HIS A 519 15.58 5.63 -12.40
C HIS A 519 14.71 5.72 -13.67
N VAL A 520 13.66 6.54 -13.64
CA VAL A 520 12.82 6.83 -14.81
C VAL A 520 12.93 8.32 -15.13
N MET A 521 13.23 8.65 -16.37
CA MET A 521 13.28 10.04 -16.83
C MET A 521 12.45 10.22 -18.09
N ILE A 522 11.54 11.19 -18.04
CA ILE A 522 10.66 11.59 -19.12
C ILE A 522 11.06 12.99 -19.56
N ARG A 523 11.34 13.18 -20.85
CA ARG A 523 11.69 14.48 -21.44
C ARG A 523 10.55 15.03 -22.28
N LYS A 524 10.59 16.32 -22.60
CA LYS A 524 9.60 17.01 -23.46
C LYS A 524 9.30 16.30 -24.78
N ASN A 525 8.12 16.63 -25.32
CA ASN A 525 7.62 16.17 -26.62
C ASN A 525 7.43 14.65 -26.73
N PHE A 526 7.22 13.95 -25.61
CA PHE A 526 6.77 12.55 -25.66
C PHE A 526 5.37 12.47 -26.29
N THR A 527 5.01 11.29 -26.79
CA THR A 527 3.68 11.05 -27.39
C THR A 527 2.63 10.79 -26.32
N SER A 528 2.93 9.88 -25.37
CA SER A 528 2.04 9.57 -24.24
C SER A 528 2.81 8.92 -23.10
N VAL A 529 2.50 9.29 -21.86
CA VAL A 529 3.08 8.68 -20.65
C VAL A 529 2.01 8.54 -19.58
N HIS A 530 1.75 7.31 -19.16
CA HIS A 530 0.88 7.02 -18.01
C HIS A 530 1.42 5.83 -17.23
N LEU A 531 1.58 6.00 -15.92
CA LEU A 531 1.96 4.93 -15.02
C LEU A 531 0.88 4.78 -13.96
N SER A 532 0.37 3.58 -13.75
CA SER A 532 -0.61 3.35 -12.71
C SER A 532 -0.56 1.96 -12.10
N TYR A 533 -0.68 1.93 -10.77
CA TYR A 533 -0.54 0.72 -9.96
C TYR A 533 0.78 -0.03 -10.22
N VAL A 534 1.89 0.72 -10.21
CA VAL A 534 3.26 0.22 -10.40
C VAL A 534 4.05 0.37 -9.11
N GLU A 535 4.78 -0.67 -8.75
CA GLU A 535 5.73 -0.66 -7.63
C GLU A 535 7.12 -0.26 -8.17
N LEU A 536 7.75 0.71 -7.52
CA LEU A 536 9.09 1.19 -7.78
C LEU A 536 9.92 0.97 -6.52
N ARG A 537 10.86 0.02 -6.56
CA ARG A 537 11.67 -0.37 -5.42
C ARG A 537 13.16 -0.25 -5.72
N HIS A 538 13.95 0.22 -4.77
CA HIS A 538 15.40 0.41 -4.98
C HIS A 538 15.68 1.32 -6.20
N MET A 539 14.91 2.39 -6.30
CA MET A 539 14.99 3.37 -7.37
C MET A 539 15.59 4.68 -6.85
N GLY A 540 15.97 5.57 -7.76
CA GLY A 540 16.71 6.79 -7.45
C GLY A 540 18.20 6.54 -7.21
N GLN A 541 18.99 7.59 -7.38
CA GLN A 541 20.41 7.60 -7.06
C GLN A 541 20.77 8.87 -6.29
N GLN A 542 21.85 8.84 -5.49
CA GLN A 542 22.49 10.04 -4.95
C GLN A 542 23.32 10.78 -6.01
N HIS A 543 22.77 10.88 -7.23
CA HIS A 543 23.23 11.67 -8.37
C HIS A 543 22.07 12.54 -8.90
N LEU A 544 22.33 13.82 -9.15
CA LEU A 544 21.30 14.76 -9.58
C LEU A 544 20.61 14.30 -10.88
N GLY A 545 19.28 14.46 -10.95
CA GLY A 545 18.47 14.10 -12.12
C GLY A 545 18.15 12.61 -12.28
N ARG A 546 18.56 11.75 -11.33
CA ARG A 546 18.35 10.30 -11.35
C ARG A 546 17.35 9.90 -10.26
N TYR A 547 16.06 10.12 -10.51
CA TYR A 547 14.97 9.90 -9.55
C TYR A 547 14.08 8.71 -9.97
N PRO A 548 13.41 8.03 -9.02
CA PRO A 548 12.46 6.96 -9.33
C PRO A 548 11.48 7.32 -10.44
N VAL A 549 10.90 8.51 -10.39
CA VAL A 549 10.13 9.10 -11.50
C VAL A 549 10.49 10.58 -11.66
N HIS A 550 11.04 10.95 -12.81
CA HIS A 550 11.47 12.31 -13.12
C HIS A 550 10.80 12.83 -14.40
N PHE A 551 9.88 13.78 -14.25
CA PHE A 551 9.38 14.58 -15.37
C PHE A 551 10.30 15.78 -15.57
N HIS A 552 11.18 15.67 -16.57
CA HIS A 552 12.30 16.57 -16.78
C HIS A 552 12.03 17.53 -17.94
N LEU A 553 11.73 18.79 -17.60
CA LEU A 553 11.49 19.90 -18.51
C LEU A 553 10.40 19.59 -19.56
N CYS A 554 9.32 18.90 -19.17
CA CYS A 554 8.29 18.43 -20.10
C CYS A 554 7.38 19.53 -20.63
N GLY A 555 7.36 20.71 -20.01
CA GLY A 555 6.41 21.78 -20.33
C GLY A 555 4.99 21.44 -19.86
N ASP A 556 3.98 21.87 -20.61
CA ASP A 556 2.58 21.55 -20.31
C ASP A 556 2.28 20.09 -20.72
N VAL A 557 1.88 19.24 -19.76
CA VAL A 557 1.55 17.81 -19.99
C VAL A 557 0.06 17.51 -19.86
N ASP A 558 -0.76 18.57 -19.82
CA ASP A 558 -2.22 18.54 -19.82
C ASP A 558 -2.78 18.92 -21.21
N HIS A 559 -4.09 19.20 -21.29
CA HIS A 559 -4.72 19.67 -22.52
C HIS A 559 -4.12 20.96 -23.08
N LYS A 560 -3.47 21.82 -22.27
CA LYS A 560 -2.78 23.02 -22.79
C LYS A 560 -1.53 22.66 -23.59
N GLY A 561 -0.88 21.56 -23.24
CA GLY A 561 0.23 20.98 -24.00
C GLY A 561 -0.18 20.28 -25.29
N GLY A 562 -1.48 20.18 -25.58
CA GLY A 562 -2.01 19.46 -26.74
C GLY A 562 -2.22 17.96 -26.49
N TYR A 563 -2.06 17.48 -25.26
CA TYR A 563 -2.31 16.08 -24.91
C TYR A 563 -3.82 15.80 -24.86
N ARG A 564 -4.24 14.74 -25.57
CA ARG A 564 -5.65 14.29 -25.59
C ARG A 564 -6.08 13.73 -24.24
N HIS A 565 -5.17 13.03 -23.58
CA HIS A 565 -5.31 12.54 -22.21
C HIS A 565 -4.17 13.19 -21.41
N ALA A 566 -4.52 13.88 -20.33
CA ALA A 566 -3.51 14.50 -19.48
C ALA A 566 -2.60 13.43 -18.87
N THR A 567 -1.30 13.66 -18.89
CA THR A 567 -0.31 12.77 -18.29
C THR A 567 -0.58 12.63 -16.79
N PHE A 568 -0.50 11.39 -16.30
CA PHE A 568 -0.70 11.11 -14.90
C PHE A 568 0.22 9.99 -14.39
N VAL A 569 0.42 10.02 -13.08
CA VAL A 569 0.83 8.87 -12.29
C VAL A 569 -0.24 8.60 -11.23
N ASP A 570 -0.80 7.39 -11.21
CA ASP A 570 -1.96 7.05 -10.37
C ASP A 570 -1.76 5.70 -9.64
N GLY A 571 -1.68 5.72 -8.32
CA GLY A 571 -1.58 4.49 -7.54
C GLY A 571 -0.17 3.89 -7.49
N LEU A 572 0.88 4.70 -7.66
CA LEU A 572 2.25 4.18 -7.57
C LEU A 572 2.63 3.85 -6.13
N SER A 573 3.50 2.85 -5.95
CA SER A 573 4.16 2.57 -4.68
C SER A 573 5.66 2.72 -4.86
N ILE A 574 6.24 3.79 -4.34
CA ILE A 574 7.67 4.09 -4.44
C ILE A 574 8.29 3.89 -3.07
N HIS A 575 9.13 2.88 -2.90
CA HIS A 575 9.66 2.58 -1.57
C HIS A 575 11.07 2.01 -1.55
N HIS A 576 11.75 2.15 -0.40
CA HIS A 576 13.17 1.82 -0.23
C HIS A 576 14.01 2.43 -1.37
N SER A 577 13.85 3.72 -1.59
CA SER A 577 14.41 4.43 -2.73
C SER A 577 15.52 5.38 -2.31
N PHE A 578 16.59 5.41 -3.10
CA PHE A 578 17.83 6.10 -2.78
C PHE A 578 17.87 7.53 -3.33
N SER A 579 16.70 8.06 -3.67
CA SER A 579 16.47 9.45 -3.98
C SER A 579 14.97 9.73 -3.83
N ARG A 580 14.56 10.94 -4.24
CA ARG A 580 13.20 11.49 -4.16
C ARG A 580 12.12 10.51 -4.64
N CYS A 581 10.84 10.77 -4.39
CA CYS A 581 9.75 9.94 -4.93
C CYS A 581 9.44 10.34 -6.39
N ILE A 582 8.72 11.44 -6.57
CA ILE A 582 8.39 12.01 -7.89
C ILE A 582 8.99 13.41 -7.97
N THR A 583 9.82 13.62 -8.97
CA THR A 583 10.40 14.93 -9.27
C THR A 583 9.69 15.54 -10.48
N VAL A 584 9.12 16.72 -10.27
CA VAL A 584 8.50 17.57 -11.28
C VAL A 584 9.44 18.73 -11.53
N HIS A 585 10.10 18.75 -12.68
CA HIS A 585 11.08 19.76 -13.05
C HIS A 585 10.64 20.40 -14.36
N GLY A 586 10.40 21.71 -14.37
CA GLY A 586 9.94 22.46 -15.54
C GLY A 586 8.71 21.86 -16.24
N THR A 587 7.80 21.28 -15.45
CA THR A 587 6.64 20.52 -15.93
C THR A 587 5.35 21.03 -15.26
N ASN A 588 4.29 21.16 -16.05
CA ASN A 588 3.02 21.77 -15.66
C ASN A 588 1.82 20.89 -16.00
N GLY A 589 0.79 20.94 -15.17
CA GLY A 589 -0.47 20.23 -15.43
C GLY A 589 -0.42 18.72 -15.19
N LEU A 590 0.62 18.21 -14.51
CA LEU A 590 0.74 16.80 -14.18
C LEU A 590 -0.25 16.41 -13.07
N LEU A 591 -0.91 15.27 -13.22
CA LEU A 591 -1.70 14.65 -12.15
C LEU A 591 -0.87 13.57 -11.43
N ILE A 592 -0.67 13.75 -10.13
CA ILE A 592 -0.04 12.79 -9.22
C ILE A 592 -1.09 12.35 -8.21
N LYS A 593 -1.51 11.09 -8.28
CA LYS A 593 -2.66 10.60 -7.54
C LYS A 593 -2.39 9.25 -6.87
N ASP A 594 -2.99 9.04 -5.70
CA ASP A 594 -3.01 7.76 -4.96
C ASP A 594 -1.61 7.14 -4.77
N THR A 595 -0.56 7.96 -4.78
CA THR A 595 0.83 7.50 -4.81
C THR A 595 1.42 7.48 -3.41
N ILE A 596 2.10 6.39 -3.09
CA ILE A 596 2.80 6.17 -1.82
C ILE A 596 4.30 6.38 -2.03
N GLY A 597 4.91 7.18 -1.18
CA GLY A 597 6.36 7.27 -1.00
C GLY A 597 6.73 6.78 0.39
N PHE A 598 7.56 5.74 0.51
CA PHE A 598 7.96 5.18 1.81
C PHE A 598 9.45 4.87 1.86
N ASP A 599 10.13 5.29 2.92
CA ASP A 599 11.56 5.05 3.10
C ASP A 599 12.41 5.58 1.93
N THR A 600 12.42 6.89 1.76
CA THR A 600 13.07 7.57 0.62
C THR A 600 14.10 8.59 1.07
N LEU A 601 15.19 8.75 0.31
CA LEU A 601 16.24 9.75 0.59
C LEU A 601 15.97 11.08 -0.13
N GLY A 602 16.12 12.21 0.58
CA GLY A 602 15.83 13.54 0.07
C GLY A 602 14.33 13.85 0.03
N HIS A 603 13.96 15.02 -0.50
CA HIS A 603 12.55 15.40 -0.62
C HIS A 603 11.74 14.36 -1.42
N CYS A 604 10.53 13.97 -0.98
CA CYS A 604 9.76 12.91 -1.65
C CYS A 604 9.03 13.42 -2.91
N PHE A 605 7.95 14.18 -2.77
CA PHE A 605 7.26 14.85 -3.89
C PHE A 605 7.89 16.22 -4.08
N PHE A 606 8.67 16.39 -5.15
CA PHE A 606 9.58 17.53 -5.28
C PHE A 606 9.35 18.32 -6.56
N LEU A 607 9.06 19.61 -6.41
CA LEU A 607 9.04 20.59 -7.50
C LEU A 607 10.36 21.37 -7.48
N GLU A 608 11.06 21.43 -8.60
CA GLU A 608 12.48 21.79 -8.63
C GLU A 608 12.73 23.31 -8.70
N ASP A 609 12.29 23.92 -9.80
CA ASP A 609 12.83 25.21 -10.22
C ASP A 609 11.89 26.40 -10.00
N GLY A 610 10.68 26.15 -9.48
CA GLY A 610 9.69 27.17 -9.18
C GLY A 610 9.01 27.71 -10.43
N ILE A 611 8.98 26.96 -11.52
CA ILE A 611 8.12 27.27 -12.69
C ILE A 611 7.00 26.25 -12.87
N GLU A 612 7.01 25.17 -12.07
CA GLU A 612 6.11 24.04 -12.15
C GLU A 612 4.74 24.41 -11.56
N GLN A 613 3.73 24.54 -12.40
CA GLN A 613 2.41 25.03 -12.03
C GLN A 613 1.27 24.16 -12.57
N ARG A 614 0.08 24.32 -11.99
CA ARG A 614 -1.14 23.58 -12.30
C ARG A 614 -1.03 22.07 -12.09
N ASN A 615 0.03 21.61 -11.44
CA ASN A 615 0.14 20.21 -11.05
C ASN A 615 -0.86 19.94 -9.93
N THR A 616 -1.45 18.75 -9.94
CA THR A 616 -2.41 18.32 -8.93
C THR A 616 -1.87 17.08 -8.23
N LEU A 617 -1.57 17.24 -6.94
CA LEU A 617 -1.20 16.18 -6.02
C LEU A 617 -2.45 15.84 -5.21
N PHE A 618 -3.08 14.71 -5.55
CA PHE A 618 -4.35 14.28 -4.95
C PHE A 618 -4.19 12.94 -4.23
N HIS A 619 -4.51 12.91 -2.94
CA HIS A 619 -4.57 11.68 -2.16
C HIS A 619 -3.25 10.86 -2.18
N ASN A 620 -2.11 11.55 -2.06
CA ASN A 620 -0.80 10.90 -1.96
C ASN A 620 -0.37 10.75 -0.51
N LEU A 621 0.39 9.70 -0.22
CA LEU A 621 0.90 9.37 1.11
C LEU A 621 2.43 9.36 1.06
N GLY A 622 3.08 10.10 1.95
CA GLY A 622 4.51 10.00 2.16
C GLY A 622 4.87 9.69 3.60
N LEU A 623 5.79 8.74 3.78
CA LEU A 623 6.19 8.16 5.05
C LEU A 623 7.71 8.04 5.07
N LEU A 624 8.31 8.23 6.25
CA LEU A 624 9.74 8.04 6.47
C LEU A 624 10.62 8.74 5.40
N THR A 625 10.41 10.05 5.20
CA THR A 625 11.25 10.85 4.29
C THR A 625 12.57 11.24 4.97
N LYS A 626 13.68 10.62 4.56
CA LYS A 626 15.01 10.71 5.19
C LYS A 626 15.93 11.71 4.49
N PRO A 627 17.02 12.19 5.14
CA PRO A 627 18.04 13.01 4.51
C PRO A 627 18.67 12.40 3.25
N GLY A 628 19.08 13.25 2.33
CA GLY A 628 19.89 12.92 1.16
C GLY A 628 21.07 13.90 1.00
N THR A 629 21.88 13.68 -0.01
CA THR A 629 23.11 14.48 -0.27
C THR A 629 22.98 15.42 -1.47
N LEU A 630 21.91 15.30 -2.27
CA LEU A 630 21.77 15.94 -3.57
C LEU A 630 21.78 17.47 -3.52
N LEU A 631 20.86 18.07 -2.77
CA LEU A 631 20.82 19.50 -2.51
C LEU A 631 21.19 19.81 -1.06
N PRO A 632 21.67 21.02 -0.74
CA PRO A 632 21.84 21.44 0.65
C PRO A 632 20.57 21.23 1.49
N THR A 633 19.40 21.49 0.90
CA THR A 633 18.09 21.33 1.54
C THR A 633 17.75 19.87 1.91
N ASP A 634 18.35 18.89 1.23
CA ASP A 634 18.19 17.46 1.51
C ASP A 634 19.03 17.01 2.73
N ARG A 635 20.00 17.81 3.17
CA ARG A 635 21.06 17.36 4.09
C ARG A 635 20.67 17.51 5.55
N ASN A 636 21.03 16.51 6.35
CA ASN A 636 21.04 16.61 7.81
C ASN A 636 22.27 17.37 8.33
N ASN A 637 22.41 17.47 9.65
CA ASN A 637 23.50 18.17 10.32
C ASN A 637 24.91 17.68 9.91
N SER A 638 25.13 16.36 9.86
CA SER A 638 26.45 15.80 9.53
C SER A 638 26.80 16.01 8.06
N MET A 639 25.87 15.72 7.14
CA MET A 639 26.05 15.93 5.71
C MET A 639 26.28 17.41 5.39
N CYS A 640 25.50 18.30 5.99
CA CYS A 640 25.59 19.74 5.75
C CYS A 640 26.97 20.32 6.14
N THR A 641 27.51 19.90 7.28
CA THR A 641 28.82 20.40 7.75
C THR A 641 30.02 19.72 7.08
N ALA A 642 29.85 18.50 6.56
CA ALA A 642 30.92 17.74 5.91
C ALA A 642 31.06 18.06 4.41
N MET A 643 29.95 18.27 3.69
CA MET A 643 29.97 18.53 2.25
C MET A 643 30.30 19.99 1.95
N ARG A 644 31.56 20.27 1.61
CA ARG A 644 32.09 21.64 1.41
C ARG A 644 32.64 21.92 0.01
N GLU A 645 32.48 20.99 -0.94
CA GLU A 645 33.06 21.13 -2.28
C GLU A 645 32.48 22.31 -3.09
N LYS A 646 31.28 22.76 -2.75
CA LYS A 646 30.53 23.80 -3.48
C LYS A 646 30.35 25.11 -2.69
N VAL A 647 31.05 25.27 -1.57
CA VAL A 647 31.11 26.55 -0.82
C VAL A 647 32.32 27.38 -1.23
N PHE A 648 32.33 28.66 -0.87
CA PHE A 648 33.49 29.53 -1.12
C PHE A 648 34.49 29.50 0.04
N GLY A 649 35.77 29.34 -0.29
CA GLY A 649 36.86 29.38 0.68
C GLY A 649 36.78 28.24 1.70
N ASN A 650 36.93 28.58 2.99
CA ASN A 650 36.88 27.63 4.11
C ASN A 650 35.56 27.69 4.87
N TYR A 651 34.49 28.20 4.24
CA TYR A 651 33.18 28.32 4.87
C TYR A 651 32.66 26.95 5.34
N VAL A 652 31.99 26.96 6.48
CA VAL A 652 31.33 25.79 7.05
C VAL A 652 29.84 26.07 7.06
N PRO A 653 29.03 25.34 6.27
CA PRO A 653 27.59 25.52 6.27
C PRO A 653 27.00 25.40 7.68
N VAL A 654 26.01 26.24 7.96
CA VAL A 654 25.28 26.26 9.22
C VAL A 654 23.98 25.46 9.03
N PRO A 655 23.82 24.28 9.64
CA PRO A 655 22.74 23.35 9.28
C PRO A 655 21.33 23.92 9.40
N ALA A 656 21.04 24.67 10.47
CA ALA A 656 19.73 25.27 10.68
C ALA A 656 19.37 26.38 9.68
N THR A 657 20.36 26.96 8.99
CA THR A 657 20.17 28.10 8.08
C THR A 657 20.43 27.81 6.63
N ASP A 658 21.25 26.80 6.33
CA ASP A 658 21.69 26.50 4.96
C ASP A 658 21.09 25.17 4.45
N CYS A 659 20.70 24.27 5.36
CA CYS A 659 20.27 22.90 5.08
C CYS A 659 18.99 22.54 5.87
N MET A 660 18.81 21.26 6.24
CA MET A 660 17.75 20.79 7.16
C MET A 660 16.35 21.25 6.77
N ALA A 661 16.00 20.92 5.52
CA ALA A 661 14.72 21.27 4.92
C ALA A 661 14.00 20.07 4.29
N VAL A 662 14.44 18.85 4.60
CA VAL A 662 13.91 17.62 4.03
C VAL A 662 12.41 17.57 4.25
N SER A 663 11.68 17.32 3.17
CA SER A 663 10.23 17.36 3.22
C SER A 663 9.57 16.34 2.35
N THR A 664 8.44 15.83 2.83
CA THR A 664 7.62 14.91 2.07
C THR A 664 7.05 15.60 0.84
N PHE A 665 6.52 16.82 0.99
CA PHE A 665 6.06 17.65 -0.12
C PHE A 665 6.86 18.94 -0.17
N TRP A 666 7.76 19.06 -1.16
CA TRP A 666 8.55 20.26 -1.44
C TRP A 666 7.95 21.00 -2.63
N ILE A 667 7.31 22.12 -2.37
CA ILE A 667 6.50 22.85 -3.35
C ILE A 667 7.16 24.19 -3.66
N ALA A 668 7.87 24.25 -4.80
CA ALA A 668 8.63 25.43 -5.23
C ALA A 668 7.78 26.54 -5.88
N HIS A 669 6.50 26.26 -6.17
CA HIS A 669 5.58 27.21 -6.81
C HIS A 669 4.17 27.10 -6.21
N PRO A 670 3.52 28.21 -5.82
CA PRO A 670 2.25 28.16 -5.08
C PRO A 670 1.07 27.71 -5.93
N ASN A 671 1.10 27.90 -7.25
CA ASN A 671 0.02 27.51 -8.14
C ASN A 671 -0.01 25.99 -8.41
N ASN A 672 -0.11 25.18 -7.37
CA ASN A 672 -0.30 23.73 -7.46
C ASN A 672 -1.37 23.31 -6.46
N ASN A 673 -2.11 22.26 -6.80
CA ASN A 673 -3.20 21.76 -5.97
C ASN A 673 -2.69 20.62 -5.09
N LEU A 674 -2.76 20.77 -3.77
CA LEU A 674 -2.49 19.74 -2.78
C LEU A 674 -3.80 19.40 -2.07
N ILE A 675 -4.39 18.26 -2.43
CA ILE A 675 -5.71 17.87 -1.98
C ILE A 675 -5.63 16.48 -1.35
N SER A 676 -6.07 16.34 -0.10
CA SER A 676 -6.18 15.04 0.58
C SER A 676 -4.87 14.25 0.71
N ASN A 677 -3.71 14.91 0.67
CA ASN A 677 -2.43 14.24 0.87
C ASN A 677 -2.12 14.03 2.36
N ALA A 678 -1.29 13.03 2.66
CA ALA A 678 -0.79 12.75 4.00
C ALA A 678 0.74 12.73 4.00
N ALA A 679 1.36 13.51 4.89
CA ALA A 679 2.78 13.40 5.24
C ALA A 679 2.90 12.85 6.66
N ALA A 680 3.15 11.55 6.77
CA ALA A 680 3.07 10.76 7.99
C ALA A 680 4.47 10.31 8.45
N GLY A 681 5.45 11.23 8.39
CA GLY A 681 6.84 10.97 8.78
C GLY A 681 7.86 11.64 7.87
N SER A 682 8.49 12.72 8.35
CA SER A 682 9.53 13.45 7.62
C SER A 682 10.64 13.93 8.54
N GLN A 683 11.87 13.92 8.03
CA GLN A 683 13.04 14.33 8.79
C GLN A 683 12.99 15.79 9.25
N ASP A 684 12.38 16.69 8.47
CA ASP A 684 12.20 18.09 8.89
C ASP A 684 10.72 18.49 8.81
N ALA A 685 10.19 18.78 7.61
CA ALA A 685 8.83 19.27 7.43
C ALA A 685 7.96 18.28 6.65
N GLY A 686 6.66 18.19 6.94
CA GLY A 686 5.79 17.36 6.09
C GLY A 686 5.49 18.05 4.75
N ILE A 687 4.99 19.30 4.80
CA ILE A 687 4.74 20.11 3.59
C ILE A 687 5.50 21.42 3.72
N TRP A 688 6.31 21.75 2.71
CA TRP A 688 7.04 23.01 2.62
C TRP A 688 6.74 23.71 1.31
N TYR A 689 6.06 24.86 1.39
CA TYR A 689 5.98 25.84 0.31
C TYR A 689 7.18 26.79 0.40
N LEU A 690 8.12 26.65 -0.54
CA LEU A 690 9.27 27.51 -0.64
C LEU A 690 9.16 28.29 -1.95
N PHE A 691 9.18 29.61 -1.89
CA PHE A 691 8.98 30.43 -3.08
C PHE A 691 10.31 30.96 -3.57
N HIS A 692 10.73 30.47 -4.73
CA HIS A 692 11.91 31.02 -5.38
C HIS A 692 11.66 32.47 -5.79
N LYS A 693 12.64 33.35 -5.56
CA LYS A 693 12.60 34.76 -6.01
C LYS A 693 12.47 34.85 -7.54
N GLU A 694 13.17 33.92 -8.17
CA GLU A 694 13.34 33.77 -9.60
C GLU A 694 13.53 32.28 -9.87
N PRO A 695 13.14 31.79 -11.05
CA PRO A 695 13.40 30.41 -11.43
C PRO A 695 14.87 30.01 -11.25
N THR A 696 15.10 28.83 -10.70
CA THR A 696 16.45 28.28 -10.49
C THR A 696 16.83 27.32 -11.60
N GLY A 697 18.00 26.68 -11.47
CA GLY A 697 18.39 25.53 -12.29
C GLY A 697 18.35 25.79 -13.79
N GLU A 698 17.86 24.81 -14.54
CA GLU A 698 17.72 24.86 -15.99
C GLU A 698 16.58 25.79 -16.44
N SER A 699 15.73 26.20 -15.51
CA SER A 699 14.66 27.17 -15.73
C SER A 699 15.11 28.63 -15.56
N SER A 700 16.37 28.87 -15.16
CA SER A 700 16.92 30.21 -14.93
C SER A 700 16.83 31.10 -16.19
N GLY A 701 16.54 32.39 -15.99
CA GLY A 701 16.39 33.36 -17.09
C GLY A 701 14.99 33.41 -17.71
N LEU A 702 14.06 32.50 -17.34
CA LEU A 702 12.63 32.61 -17.69
C LEU A 702 11.87 33.68 -16.85
N GLN A 703 12.63 34.61 -16.26
CA GLN A 703 12.24 35.64 -15.28
C GLN A 703 11.08 36.56 -15.72
N LEU A 704 10.88 36.75 -17.03
CA LEU A 704 9.84 37.64 -17.56
C LEU A 704 8.41 37.10 -17.41
N LEU A 705 8.22 35.82 -17.07
CA LEU A 705 6.91 35.16 -17.06
C LEU A 705 6.48 34.56 -15.71
N ALA A 706 7.41 34.27 -14.79
CA ALA A 706 7.10 33.59 -13.54
C ALA A 706 7.73 34.33 -12.35
N LYS A 707 6.88 34.96 -11.53
CA LYS A 707 7.20 35.38 -10.16
C LYS A 707 6.45 34.46 -9.22
N PRO A 708 7.04 33.33 -8.80
CA PRO A 708 6.34 32.30 -8.02
C PRO A 708 5.73 32.90 -6.76
N GLU A 709 6.51 33.72 -6.04
CA GLU A 709 6.12 34.43 -4.82
C GLU A 709 4.91 35.37 -4.98
N LEU A 710 4.57 35.81 -6.20
CA LEU A 710 3.42 36.69 -6.47
C LEU A 710 2.23 35.96 -7.10
N THR A 711 2.32 34.64 -7.24
CA THR A 711 1.29 33.85 -7.90
C THR A 711 0.26 33.35 -6.88
N PRO A 712 -1.05 33.39 -7.19
CA PRO A 712 -2.08 32.85 -6.29
C PRO A 712 -1.84 31.36 -5.99
N LEU A 713 -2.00 31.02 -4.71
CA LEU A 713 -1.98 29.64 -4.22
C LEU A 713 -3.06 28.82 -4.94
N GLY A 714 -2.71 27.60 -5.33
CA GLY A 714 -3.68 26.60 -5.77
C GLY A 714 -4.54 26.10 -4.61
N ILE A 715 -5.27 25.01 -4.84
CA ILE A 715 -6.11 24.42 -3.80
C ILE A 715 -5.22 23.73 -2.76
N PHE A 716 -5.35 24.12 -1.49
CA PHE A 716 -4.78 23.40 -0.36
C PHE A 716 -5.92 22.92 0.54
N TYR A 717 -6.29 21.65 0.47
CA TYR A 717 -7.49 21.14 1.12
C TYR A 717 -7.30 19.74 1.70
N ASN A 718 -7.73 19.54 2.95
CA ASN A 718 -7.80 18.24 3.62
C ASN A 718 -6.46 17.46 3.68
N ASN A 719 -5.33 18.17 3.74
CA ASN A 719 -4.02 17.53 3.90
C ASN A 719 -3.74 17.21 5.39
N ARG A 720 -3.13 16.06 5.66
CA ARG A 720 -2.72 15.60 7.00
C ARG A 720 -1.21 15.64 7.12
N VAL A 721 -0.71 16.09 8.25
CA VAL A 721 0.72 16.06 8.53
C VAL A 721 0.98 15.77 10.00
N HIS A 722 1.80 14.77 10.28
CA HIS A 722 2.29 14.45 11.63
C HIS A 722 3.65 13.76 11.56
N SER A 723 4.19 13.39 12.73
CA SER A 723 5.44 12.64 12.88
C SER A 723 6.64 13.26 12.13
N SER A 724 6.61 14.59 11.96
CA SER A 724 7.67 15.38 11.32
C SER A 724 8.46 16.11 12.40
N PHE A 725 9.79 16.06 12.34
CA PHE A 725 10.65 16.56 13.42
C PHE A 725 10.51 18.06 13.68
N LYS A 726 10.38 18.87 12.63
CA LYS A 726 10.44 20.34 12.71
C LYS A 726 9.07 21.00 12.64
N ALA A 727 8.28 20.69 11.61
CA ALA A 727 6.99 21.34 11.38
C ALA A 727 6.05 20.49 10.52
N GLY A 728 4.74 20.68 10.70
CA GLY A 728 3.75 20.11 9.79
C GLY A 728 3.71 20.83 8.44
N LEU A 729 3.39 22.13 8.49
CA LEU A 729 3.34 23.01 7.34
C LEU A 729 4.35 24.15 7.52
N PHE A 730 5.20 24.36 6.51
CA PHE A 730 6.07 25.52 6.39
C PHE A 730 5.69 26.29 5.12
N ILE A 731 5.54 27.60 5.25
CA ILE A 731 5.36 28.54 4.14
C ILE A 731 6.37 29.64 4.40
N ASP A 732 7.07 30.10 3.37
CA ASP A 732 8.16 31.10 3.39
C ASP A 732 9.57 30.46 3.30
N LYS A 733 10.56 31.33 3.21
CA LYS A 733 11.94 31.16 2.72
C LYS A 733 12.03 31.08 1.21
N GLY A 734 13.24 31.34 0.75
CA GLY A 734 13.69 30.99 -0.59
C GLY A 734 14.90 30.08 -0.49
N VAL A 735 15.54 29.87 -1.63
CA VAL A 735 16.89 29.35 -1.69
C VAL A 735 17.82 30.40 -2.26
N LYS A 736 19.11 30.25 -1.99
CA LYS A 736 20.16 31.06 -2.61
C LYS A 736 20.23 30.76 -4.11
N THR A 737 19.96 31.77 -4.93
CA THR A 737 19.94 31.66 -6.41
C THR A 737 21.26 32.03 -7.09
N THR A 738 22.30 32.35 -6.33
CA THR A 738 23.64 32.68 -6.84
C THR A 738 24.66 31.62 -6.46
N ASN A 739 25.72 31.48 -7.28
CA ASN A 739 26.85 30.62 -6.93
C ASN A 739 27.62 31.16 -5.70
N ALA A 740 28.38 30.30 -5.03
CA ALA A 740 29.19 30.69 -3.87
C ALA A 740 30.26 31.72 -4.27
N SER A 741 30.45 32.75 -3.44
CA SER A 741 31.41 33.84 -3.67
C SER A 741 31.99 34.38 -2.36
N ALA A 742 32.98 35.28 -2.44
CA ALA A 742 33.51 35.95 -1.25
C ALA A 742 32.46 36.77 -0.48
N ALA A 743 31.45 37.31 -1.17
CA ALA A 743 30.38 38.12 -0.57
C ALA A 743 29.29 37.25 0.07
N ASP A 744 29.02 36.07 -0.49
CA ASP A 744 28.11 35.08 0.08
C ASP A 744 28.68 33.67 -0.16
N PRO A 745 29.35 33.08 0.86
CA PRO A 745 30.13 31.88 0.68
C PRO A 745 29.31 30.59 0.68
N ARG A 746 28.01 30.68 0.94
CA ARG A 746 27.10 29.53 1.03
C ARG A 746 26.89 28.86 -0.32
N GLU A 747 26.57 27.57 -0.32
CA GLU A 747 26.32 26.78 -1.52
C GLU A 747 25.07 27.27 -2.27
N TYR A 748 25.07 27.11 -3.60
CA TYR A 748 23.87 27.35 -4.43
C TYR A 748 22.72 26.43 -3.99
N LEU A 749 21.48 26.94 -3.98
CA LEU A 749 20.28 26.28 -3.47
C LEU A 749 20.28 25.94 -1.97
N CYS A 750 21.20 26.49 -1.17
CA CYS A 750 21.03 26.48 0.27
C CYS A 750 19.80 27.28 0.68
N LEU A 751 19.22 26.99 1.85
CA LEU A 751 18.13 27.80 2.37
C LEU A 751 18.55 29.29 2.46
N ASP A 752 17.62 30.16 2.09
CA ASP A 752 17.73 31.60 2.26
C ASP A 752 16.72 32.04 3.32
N ASN A 753 17.24 32.32 4.51
CA ASN A 753 16.49 32.74 5.69
C ASN A 753 16.18 34.24 5.73
N SER A 754 16.46 34.99 4.66
CA SER A 754 15.94 36.35 4.57
C SER A 754 14.42 36.29 4.57
N ALA A 755 13.80 36.58 5.73
CA ALA A 755 12.34 36.62 5.87
C ALA A 755 11.77 37.56 4.81
N ARG A 756 10.75 37.10 4.07
CA ARG A 756 10.14 37.88 2.99
C ARG A 756 8.72 38.29 3.31
#